data_AF-A0A9J7N279-F1
#
_entry.id   AF-A0A9J7N279-F1
#
_cell.length_a   1.000
_cell.length_b   1.000
_cell.length_c   1.000
_cell.angle_alpha   90.00
_cell.angle_beta   90.00
_cell.angle_gamma   90.00
#
_symmetry.space_group_name_H-M   'P 1'
#
loop_
_entity.id
_entity.type
_entity.pdbx_description
1 polymer ?
#
loop_
_entity_poly.entity_id
_entity_poly.type
_entity_poly.pdbx_seq_one_letter_code
_entity_poly.pdbx_strand_id
1 'polypeptide(L)'
;MGRQFGSLWPFFALSAISIQIVGVVHADIPEVSANALRDSLEGPFGVNRHHLANPSGKAAARTHIIDVFQEYGLDVTVQNFTGPGGNRDESGTNIIGVKRGKLNGTSDDKIVAVGAHYDTASSSPGVNDDGSGMAALLEIIRVMTSCSQQNYTTIFVAFDKSEAPGVSPVDVSVSPCQTKLGSDDFVCSWLLPFIQSSGGPEFQGIFMLETIMNYDPRSYVQYFPERFQVMYPNAYLDSTASNMTGDFLMLIHKPDEAPLVTALQQTWDGTSKEPAGARLLDVTVQAEGRAVSGSYIFGPTDCLPFWAKAPYFRCVSLTDTANYRGTMRQCYHNPCDNVTSITDEKLTFLAKVTDSVLQTTLRLAQVNMDSCTADRCEDHHDQCSEWAAQGECGRNQGYMLAACRKSCDTCAQEFCADYYHRCEDWAADGECDSNPRYMMVSCRLSCNACEAPTSPTGCKDDNALCPAWAADGECETNPTWMLDSCQLSCGSCAVECKPGFKGFRGKCEASRVYKLSIRLKSRPFSDDLKKNQSTEYVALAAEVTDTVQDLFRISNISEVFQGATILGFRAGSVIADLKVHILQSAEEGQDEVIAAFSEALEYKNGTELDIDLNLFDVTDLDECSAPELNDCSEKASCTNTVGSFSCQCRGGYEDQSAAGGDSPGRVCVVPTGKSKAVWIAVACGVLLACIVVGVVVYKRKQQKSAEREAIIQGDKEAIIQEPFDETHPSPARSTPIQLGRMS
;
A
#
# COMPACT_ATOMS: atom_id res chain seq x y z
N MET A 1 8.19 54.33 65.91
CA MET A 1 8.44 52.88 65.75
C MET A 1 7.18 52.24 65.18
N GLY A 2 7.29 51.51 64.07
CA GLY A 2 6.19 50.77 63.41
C GLY A 2 5.53 51.48 62.22
N ARG A 3 5.92 51.11 60.99
CA ARG A 3 5.45 51.62 59.68
C ARG A 3 4.60 50.53 58.95
N GLN A 4 3.45 50.95 58.41
CA GLN A 4 2.91 50.79 57.04
C GLN A 4 2.83 49.44 56.24
N PHE A 5 1.65 49.27 55.59
CA PHE A 5 1.28 48.83 54.20
C PHE A 5 1.36 47.37 53.67
N GLY A 6 0.35 47.02 52.83
CA GLY A 6 0.35 45.97 51.77
C GLY A 6 -0.96 45.15 51.68
N SER A 7 -1.97 45.51 50.86
CA SER A 7 -2.25 45.10 49.45
C SER A 7 -2.85 43.68 49.24
N LEU A 8 -3.99 43.55 48.53
CA LEU A 8 -4.23 42.62 47.40
C LEU A 8 -5.63 42.78 46.75
N TRP A 9 -5.67 42.49 45.44
CA TRP A 9 -6.66 42.80 44.39
C TRP A 9 -7.73 41.69 44.15
N PRO A 10 -8.75 41.93 43.29
CA PRO A 10 -9.95 41.09 43.15
C PRO A 10 -9.94 40.07 41.97
N PHE A 11 -10.94 39.20 42.00
CA PHE A 11 -11.29 38.10 41.08
C PHE A 11 -11.44 38.51 39.60
N PHE A 12 -10.82 37.72 38.70
CA PHE A 12 -11.22 37.59 37.30
C PHE A 12 -11.76 36.18 37.05
N ALA A 13 -12.99 36.11 36.54
CA ALA A 13 -13.62 34.89 36.06
C ALA A 13 -13.14 34.60 34.62
N LEU A 14 -12.56 33.42 34.39
CA LEU A 14 -12.30 32.88 33.07
C LEU A 14 -13.31 31.77 32.79
N SER A 15 -14.24 32.06 31.88
CA SER A 15 -15.07 31.06 31.19
C SER A 15 -14.17 30.25 30.24
N ALA A 16 -13.86 29.01 30.62
CA ALA A 16 -13.29 28.04 29.70
C ALA A 16 -14.41 27.54 28.79
N ILE A 17 -14.46 28.04 27.56
CA ILE A 17 -15.17 27.40 26.46
C ILE A 17 -14.36 26.14 26.14
N SER A 18 -14.87 24.98 26.52
CA SER A 18 -14.39 23.70 26.02
C SER A 18 -14.67 23.65 24.52
N ILE A 19 -13.68 23.99 23.71
CA ILE A 19 -13.67 23.63 22.29
C ILE A 19 -13.55 22.10 22.30
N GLN A 20 -14.68 21.41 22.11
CA GLN A 20 -14.64 20.06 21.61
C GLN A 20 -14.04 20.15 20.21
N ILE A 21 -12.74 19.87 20.10
CA ILE A 21 -12.13 19.48 18.84
C ILE A 21 -12.80 18.14 18.52
N VAL A 22 -13.87 18.18 17.75
CA VAL A 22 -14.28 17.03 16.96
C VAL A 22 -13.13 16.82 16.00
N GLY A 23 -12.22 15.91 16.35
CA GLY A 23 -11.26 15.38 15.40
C GLY A 23 -12.08 14.71 14.31
N VAL A 24 -12.34 15.45 13.23
CA VAL A 24 -12.64 14.83 11.96
C VAL A 24 -11.38 14.06 11.62
N VAL A 25 -11.46 12.74 11.80
CA VAL A 25 -10.50 11.80 11.23
C VAL A 25 -10.63 12.00 9.72
N HIS A 26 -9.82 12.89 9.15
CA HIS A 26 -9.66 12.93 7.71
C HIS A 26 -9.06 11.58 7.35
N ALA A 27 -9.63 10.89 6.36
CA ALA A 27 -9.00 9.70 5.80
C ALA A 27 -7.54 10.05 5.47
N ASP A 28 -6.60 9.13 5.76
CA ASP A 28 -5.17 9.35 5.52
C ASP A 28 -4.94 9.62 4.02
N ILE A 29 -4.88 10.90 3.63
CA ILE A 29 -4.61 11.31 2.26
C ILE A 29 -3.20 10.84 1.94
N PRO A 30 -2.96 10.17 0.80
CA PRO A 30 -1.61 9.77 0.42
C PRO A 30 -0.69 10.99 0.41
N GLU A 31 0.34 11.01 1.24
CA GLU A 31 1.33 12.09 1.23
C GLU A 31 2.35 11.92 0.10
N VAL A 32 3.06 13.00 -0.23
CA VAL A 32 4.26 12.96 -1.08
C VAL A 32 5.30 12.00 -0.46
N SER A 33 5.71 11.01 -1.25
CA SER A 33 6.61 9.92 -0.89
C SER A 33 7.99 10.11 -1.53
N ALA A 34 9.02 10.22 -0.68
CA ALA A 34 10.41 10.26 -1.14
C ALA A 34 10.82 8.98 -1.88
N ASN A 35 10.21 7.82 -1.53
CA ASN A 35 10.46 6.56 -2.23
C ASN A 35 9.88 6.59 -3.64
N ALA A 36 8.64 7.06 -3.82
CA ALA A 36 8.03 7.17 -5.16
C ALA A 36 8.82 8.12 -6.07
N LEU A 37 9.34 9.23 -5.51
CA LEU A 37 10.24 10.14 -6.20
C LEU A 37 11.56 9.43 -6.59
N ARG A 38 12.17 8.69 -5.66
CA ARG A 38 13.39 7.90 -5.92
C ARG A 38 13.16 6.87 -7.02
N ASP A 39 12.09 6.09 -6.94
CA ASP A 39 11.77 5.03 -7.91
C ASP A 39 11.59 5.60 -9.33
N SER A 40 10.93 6.77 -9.43
CA SER A 40 10.80 7.49 -10.70
C SER A 40 12.16 7.92 -11.27
N LEU A 41 13.05 8.41 -10.40
CA LEU A 41 14.38 8.88 -10.78
C LEU A 41 15.38 7.76 -11.08
N GLU A 42 15.29 6.63 -10.40
CA GLU A 42 16.16 5.46 -10.60
C GLU A 42 15.67 4.58 -11.76
N GLY A 43 14.36 4.60 -12.06
CA GLY A 43 13.74 3.88 -13.17
C GLY A 43 13.64 4.72 -14.46
N PRO A 44 12.42 5.13 -14.89
CA PRO A 44 12.17 5.72 -16.21
C PRO A 44 12.93 7.03 -16.46
N PHE A 45 13.26 7.78 -15.40
CA PHE A 45 14.00 9.04 -15.51
C PHE A 45 15.49 8.92 -15.14
N GLY A 46 15.98 7.70 -14.89
CA GLY A 46 17.38 7.38 -14.61
C GLY A 46 18.26 7.20 -15.85
N VAL A 47 17.63 7.13 -17.03
CA VAL A 47 18.27 6.82 -18.32
C VAL A 47 18.17 7.99 -19.28
N ASN A 48 19.08 8.08 -20.25
CA ASN A 48 19.04 9.12 -21.29
C ASN A 48 17.73 9.03 -22.10
N ARG A 49 17.08 10.16 -22.37
CA ARG A 49 15.81 10.25 -23.13
C ARG A 49 15.95 11.18 -24.33
N HIS A 50 17.14 11.26 -24.92
CA HIS A 50 17.39 12.09 -26.09
C HIS A 50 16.90 11.41 -27.37
N HIS A 51 16.19 12.16 -28.21
CA HIS A 51 15.51 11.65 -29.41
C HIS A 51 16.42 11.00 -30.47
N LEU A 52 17.70 11.37 -30.56
CA LEU A 52 18.66 10.71 -31.47
C LEU A 52 19.61 9.75 -30.76
N ALA A 53 19.96 10.04 -29.51
CA ALA A 53 21.01 9.30 -28.81
C ALA A 53 20.45 8.07 -28.09
N ASN A 54 19.22 8.16 -27.59
CA ASN A 54 18.49 7.05 -27.00
C ASN A 54 16.98 7.11 -27.33
N PRO A 55 16.59 6.90 -28.60
CA PRO A 55 15.19 6.93 -29.01
C PRO A 55 14.32 5.88 -28.29
N SER A 56 14.88 4.71 -27.94
CA SER A 56 14.18 3.68 -27.18
C SER A 56 13.91 4.12 -25.74
N GLY A 57 14.93 4.64 -25.02
CA GLY A 57 14.74 5.18 -23.66
C GLY A 57 13.72 6.32 -23.62
N LYS A 58 13.74 7.20 -24.62
CA LYS A 58 12.73 8.25 -24.78
C LYS A 58 11.32 7.68 -25.00
N ALA A 59 11.19 6.67 -25.85
CA ALA A 59 9.91 6.01 -26.12
C ALA A 59 9.39 5.27 -24.88
N ALA A 60 10.26 4.63 -24.11
CA ALA A 60 9.93 3.98 -22.84
C ALA A 60 9.41 4.99 -21.82
N ALA A 61 10.15 6.10 -21.60
CA ALA A 61 9.72 7.17 -20.70
C ALA A 61 8.37 7.77 -21.13
N ARG A 62 8.19 8.08 -22.42
CA ARG A 62 6.90 8.58 -22.95
C ARG A 62 5.76 7.61 -22.68
N THR A 63 6.01 6.32 -22.89
CA THR A 63 4.98 5.29 -22.69
C THR A 63 4.62 5.17 -21.22
N HIS A 64 5.62 5.16 -20.33
CA HIS A 64 5.42 5.20 -18.89
C HIS A 64 4.60 6.42 -18.44
N ILE A 65 4.89 7.61 -18.97
CA ILE A 65 4.11 8.83 -18.65
C ILE A 65 2.65 8.68 -19.09
N ILE A 66 2.40 8.17 -20.31
CA ILE A 66 1.03 7.94 -20.81
C ILE A 66 0.31 6.94 -19.90
N ASP A 67 0.97 5.83 -19.57
CA ASP A 67 0.40 4.77 -18.73
C ASP A 67 0.04 5.32 -17.35
N VAL A 68 0.94 6.06 -16.72
CA VAL A 68 0.71 6.71 -15.42
C VAL A 68 -0.44 7.71 -15.48
N PHE A 69 -0.50 8.55 -16.51
CA PHE A 69 -1.59 9.51 -16.66
C PHE A 69 -2.95 8.79 -16.83
N GLN A 70 -2.98 7.69 -17.58
CA GLN A 70 -4.18 6.87 -17.79
C GLN A 70 -4.58 6.11 -16.53
N GLU A 71 -3.61 5.50 -15.83
CA GLU A 71 -3.79 4.77 -14.58
C GLU A 71 -4.39 5.66 -13.49
N TYR A 72 -4.03 6.94 -13.46
CA TYR A 72 -4.59 7.93 -12.53
C TYR A 72 -5.86 8.63 -13.05
N GLY A 73 -6.50 8.07 -14.08
CA GLY A 73 -7.82 8.49 -14.56
C GLY A 73 -7.85 9.87 -15.21
N LEU A 74 -6.72 10.35 -15.74
CA LEU A 74 -6.67 11.62 -16.47
C LEU A 74 -7.22 11.45 -17.89
N ASP A 75 -7.83 12.50 -18.43
CA ASP A 75 -8.14 12.59 -19.86
C ASP A 75 -6.84 12.90 -20.62
N VAL A 76 -6.27 11.86 -21.25
CA VAL A 76 -4.92 11.92 -21.85
C VAL A 76 -4.98 12.27 -23.33
N THR A 77 -4.31 13.36 -23.69
CA THR A 77 -4.01 13.73 -25.08
C THR A 77 -2.52 13.55 -25.38
N VAL A 78 -2.23 12.78 -26.43
CA VAL A 78 -0.89 12.68 -27.01
C VAL A 78 -0.78 13.68 -28.16
N GLN A 79 -0.08 14.80 -27.94
CA GLN A 79 0.09 15.87 -28.92
C GLN A 79 1.39 15.67 -29.70
N ASN A 80 1.26 15.25 -30.97
CA ASN A 80 2.39 15.18 -31.89
C ASN A 80 2.59 16.51 -32.62
N PHE A 81 3.83 16.97 -32.71
CA PHE A 81 4.20 18.19 -33.44
C PHE A 81 5.45 17.97 -34.28
N THR A 82 5.58 18.75 -35.36
CA THR A 82 6.75 18.72 -36.24
C THR A 82 7.64 19.90 -35.91
N GLY A 83 8.96 19.70 -35.84
CA GLY A 83 9.90 20.78 -35.54
C GLY A 83 9.96 21.89 -36.60
N PRO A 84 10.79 22.93 -36.35
CA PRO A 84 11.05 24.03 -37.27
C PRO A 84 11.22 23.61 -38.74
N GLY A 85 10.67 24.40 -39.66
CA GLY A 85 10.79 24.16 -41.10
C GLY A 85 10.09 22.89 -41.63
N GLY A 86 9.34 22.17 -40.78
CA GLY A 86 8.74 20.89 -41.15
C GLY A 86 9.72 19.71 -41.09
N ASN A 87 10.85 19.89 -40.40
CA ASN A 87 11.83 18.81 -40.22
C ASN A 87 11.23 17.70 -39.35
N ARG A 88 11.11 16.49 -39.92
CA ARG A 88 10.56 15.34 -39.20
C ARG A 88 11.50 14.84 -38.10
N ASP A 89 12.81 15.02 -38.25
CA ASP A 89 13.81 14.59 -37.26
C ASP A 89 13.76 15.45 -35.98
N GLU A 90 13.16 16.64 -36.09
CA GLU A 90 12.90 17.56 -34.98
C GLU A 90 11.47 17.42 -34.41
N SER A 91 10.66 16.47 -34.90
CA SER A 91 9.33 16.20 -34.35
C SER A 91 9.39 15.71 -32.92
N GLY A 92 8.39 16.09 -32.12
CA GLY A 92 8.25 15.68 -30.74
C GLY A 92 6.81 15.33 -30.38
N THR A 93 6.64 14.86 -29.15
CA THR A 93 5.34 14.43 -28.62
C THR A 93 5.15 14.90 -27.18
N ASN A 94 4.27 15.88 -26.95
CA ASN A 94 3.85 16.22 -25.58
C ASN A 94 2.79 15.23 -25.09
N ILE A 95 2.80 14.96 -23.78
CA ILE A 95 1.75 14.17 -23.10
C ILE A 95 0.98 15.08 -22.16
N ILE A 96 -0.33 15.20 -22.36
CA ILE A 96 -1.18 16.13 -21.65
C ILE A 96 -2.26 15.34 -20.93
N GLY A 97 -2.36 15.46 -19.61
CA GLY A 97 -3.37 14.83 -18.79
C GLY A 97 -4.29 15.88 -18.17
N VAL A 98 -5.61 15.73 -18.36
CA VAL A 98 -6.59 16.69 -17.82
C VAL A 98 -7.43 16.02 -16.74
N LYS A 99 -7.39 16.57 -15.51
CA LYS A 99 -8.35 16.27 -14.45
C LYS A 99 -9.44 17.34 -14.47
N ARG A 100 -10.65 16.97 -14.87
CA ARG A 100 -11.76 17.93 -15.03
C ARG A 100 -12.37 18.32 -13.69
N GLY A 101 -12.65 19.61 -13.51
CA GLY A 101 -13.42 20.11 -12.37
C GLY A 101 -14.93 20.07 -12.60
N LYS A 102 -15.71 20.27 -11.54
CA LYS A 102 -17.19 20.38 -11.61
C LYS A 102 -17.67 21.49 -12.55
N LEU A 103 -16.89 22.55 -12.71
CA LEU A 103 -17.23 23.70 -13.57
C LEU A 103 -16.72 23.56 -15.01
N ASN A 104 -16.04 22.46 -15.34
CA ASN A 104 -15.51 22.20 -16.68
C ASN A 104 -16.56 22.40 -17.79
N GLY A 105 -16.16 23.09 -18.86
CA GLY A 105 -17.04 23.41 -20.00
C GLY A 105 -17.89 24.67 -19.80
N THR A 106 -17.69 25.40 -18.70
CA THR A 106 -18.33 26.70 -18.42
C THR A 106 -17.30 27.81 -18.34
N SER A 107 -17.73 29.06 -18.54
CA SER A 107 -16.88 30.25 -18.35
C SER A 107 -16.46 30.49 -16.89
N ASP A 108 -17.13 29.84 -15.94
CA ASP A 108 -16.85 29.94 -14.51
C ASP A 108 -15.73 28.98 -14.06
N ASP A 109 -15.27 28.09 -14.94
CA ASP A 109 -14.10 27.26 -14.66
C ASP A 109 -12.83 28.11 -14.57
N LYS A 110 -11.84 27.58 -13.86
CA LYS A 110 -10.51 28.14 -13.72
C LYS A 110 -9.49 27.03 -13.92
N ILE A 111 -8.46 27.27 -14.70
CA ILE A 111 -7.48 26.23 -15.04
C ILE A 111 -6.17 26.53 -14.33
N VAL A 112 -5.68 25.57 -13.56
CA VAL A 112 -4.29 25.55 -13.06
C VAL A 112 -3.53 24.41 -13.73
N ALA A 113 -2.26 24.62 -14.06
CA ALA A 113 -1.44 23.60 -14.68
C ALA A 113 -0.11 23.37 -13.94
N VAL A 114 0.44 22.17 -14.10
CA VAL A 114 1.80 21.81 -13.68
C VAL A 114 2.47 21.11 -14.86
N GLY A 115 3.72 21.46 -15.16
CA GLY A 115 4.46 20.85 -16.26
C GLY A 115 5.94 20.71 -15.99
N ALA A 116 6.55 19.79 -16.74
CA ALA A 116 7.98 19.45 -16.73
C ALA A 116 8.35 18.90 -18.10
N HIS A 117 9.62 18.93 -18.51
CA HIS A 117 10.04 18.31 -19.76
C HIS A 117 10.63 16.92 -19.52
N TYR A 118 10.37 15.97 -20.43
CA TYR A 118 10.83 14.58 -20.26
C TYR A 118 11.99 14.20 -21.17
N ASP A 119 12.35 15.01 -22.16
CA ASP A 119 13.55 14.79 -22.96
C ASP A 119 14.83 15.21 -22.23
N THR A 120 15.97 14.74 -22.71
CA THR A 120 17.29 15.05 -22.13
C THR A 120 18.24 15.54 -23.19
N ALA A 121 19.30 16.24 -22.78
CA ALA A 121 20.46 16.49 -23.62
C ALA A 121 21.11 15.18 -24.11
N SER A 122 21.82 15.24 -25.23
CA SER A 122 22.29 14.06 -25.98
C SER A 122 23.14 13.06 -25.18
N SER A 123 23.98 13.52 -24.26
CA SER A 123 24.89 12.68 -23.47
C SER A 123 24.50 12.54 -21.99
N SER A 124 23.40 13.15 -21.56
CA SER A 124 22.99 13.21 -20.16
C SER A 124 21.88 12.19 -19.85
N PRO A 125 22.00 11.35 -18.82
CA PRO A 125 20.83 10.63 -18.29
C PRO A 125 19.72 11.57 -17.80
N GLY A 126 20.05 12.78 -17.38
CA GLY A 126 19.08 13.83 -17.10
C GLY A 126 18.24 13.55 -15.85
N VAL A 127 18.88 13.10 -14.77
CA VAL A 127 18.18 12.77 -13.52
C VAL A 127 17.71 14.04 -12.82
N ASN A 128 18.54 15.07 -12.72
CA ASN A 128 18.08 16.38 -12.31
C ASN A 128 17.41 17.12 -13.47
N ASP A 129 17.93 16.96 -14.70
CA ASP A 129 17.56 17.73 -15.91
C ASP A 129 16.89 16.87 -17.00
N ASP A 130 15.56 16.72 -17.02
CA ASP A 130 14.59 17.16 -16.00
C ASP A 130 13.80 15.99 -15.38
N GLY A 131 14.54 14.91 -15.06
CA GLY A 131 13.97 13.78 -14.32
C GLY A 131 13.36 14.21 -12.98
N SER A 132 13.91 15.24 -12.34
CA SER A 132 13.41 15.79 -11.07
C SER A 132 12.05 16.46 -11.21
N GLY A 133 11.84 17.28 -12.25
CA GLY A 133 10.54 17.85 -12.58
C GLY A 133 9.52 16.78 -12.94
N MET A 134 9.93 15.78 -13.74
CA MET A 134 9.04 14.67 -14.11
C MET A 134 8.64 13.78 -12.93
N ALA A 135 9.57 13.43 -12.04
CA ALA A 135 9.26 12.66 -10.83
C ALA A 135 8.27 13.41 -9.93
N ALA A 136 8.47 14.71 -9.74
CA ALA A 136 7.54 15.55 -9.00
C ALA A 136 6.16 15.64 -9.69
N LEU A 137 6.12 15.77 -11.01
CA LEU A 137 4.87 15.82 -11.78
C LEU A 137 4.05 14.53 -11.59
N LEU A 138 4.68 13.35 -11.72
CA LEU A 138 4.01 12.06 -11.54
C LEU A 138 3.52 11.88 -10.10
N GLU A 139 4.31 12.32 -9.11
CA GLU A 139 3.95 12.21 -7.70
C GLU A 139 2.79 13.16 -7.32
N ILE A 140 2.78 14.38 -7.86
CA ILE A 140 1.64 15.31 -7.73
C ILE A 140 0.37 14.67 -8.29
N ILE A 141 0.45 14.06 -9.48
CA ILE A 141 -0.68 13.37 -10.11
C ILE A 141 -1.15 12.23 -9.21
N ARG A 142 -0.23 11.38 -8.73
CA ARG A 142 -0.57 10.28 -7.83
C ARG A 142 -1.36 10.79 -6.64
N VAL A 143 -0.86 11.79 -5.91
CA VAL A 143 -1.56 12.27 -4.71
C VAL A 143 -2.88 12.97 -5.06
N MET A 144 -2.88 13.91 -5.99
CA MET A 144 -4.05 14.73 -6.32
C MET A 144 -5.22 13.92 -6.89
N THR A 145 -4.94 12.83 -7.61
CA THR A 145 -5.97 11.97 -8.19
C THR A 145 -6.59 11.01 -7.18
N SER A 146 -6.07 10.91 -5.96
CA SER A 146 -6.75 10.22 -4.84
C SER A 146 -8.05 10.89 -4.43
N CYS A 147 -8.23 12.15 -4.84
CA CYS A 147 -9.40 12.97 -4.56
C CYS A 147 -10.38 12.93 -5.74
N SER A 148 -11.62 12.54 -5.45
CA SER A 148 -12.67 12.38 -6.46
C SER A 148 -13.40 13.68 -6.83
N GLN A 149 -13.25 14.76 -6.04
CA GLN A 149 -13.99 16.01 -6.27
C GLN A 149 -13.08 17.25 -6.26
N GLN A 150 -13.22 18.08 -7.30
CA GLN A 150 -12.62 19.42 -7.40
C GLN A 150 -13.55 20.36 -8.18
N ASN A 151 -13.53 21.66 -7.89
CA ASN A 151 -14.38 22.61 -8.63
C ASN A 151 -13.78 22.96 -9.99
N TYR A 152 -12.46 23.10 -10.04
CA TYR A 152 -11.73 23.68 -11.16
C TYR A 152 -10.84 22.66 -11.87
N THR A 153 -10.63 22.85 -13.17
CA THR A 153 -9.85 21.93 -13.99
C THR A 153 -8.35 22.05 -13.73
N THR A 154 -7.65 20.91 -13.72
CA THR A 154 -6.20 20.83 -13.58
C THR A 154 -5.60 20.15 -14.80
N ILE A 155 -4.50 20.72 -15.32
CA ILE A 155 -3.79 20.19 -16.48
C ILE A 155 -2.37 19.80 -16.07
N PHE A 156 -1.95 18.60 -16.42
CA PHE A 156 -0.60 18.10 -16.26
C PHE A 156 0.04 17.94 -17.62
N VAL A 157 1.27 18.40 -17.81
CA VAL A 157 1.92 18.33 -19.13
C VAL A 157 3.37 17.87 -19.01
N ALA A 158 3.71 16.81 -19.74
CA ALA A 158 5.08 16.41 -20.00
C ALA A 158 5.49 16.94 -21.37
N PHE A 159 6.37 17.94 -21.39
CA PHE A 159 6.85 18.59 -22.61
C PHE A 159 7.98 17.79 -23.26
N ASP A 160 8.02 17.83 -24.59
CA ASP A 160 9.08 17.23 -25.38
C ASP A 160 9.89 18.29 -26.13
N LYS A 161 11.13 17.94 -26.50
CA LYS A 161 12.04 18.78 -27.28
C LYS A 161 12.39 20.10 -26.57
N SER A 162 12.46 20.12 -25.23
CA SER A 162 13.04 21.27 -24.53
C SER A 162 14.55 21.36 -24.81
N GLU A 163 15.22 20.21 -24.94
CA GLU A 163 16.68 20.10 -25.09
C GLU A 163 17.18 20.00 -26.54
N ALA A 164 16.33 20.29 -27.52
CA ALA A 164 16.67 20.13 -28.93
C ALA A 164 17.74 21.15 -29.39
N PRO A 165 18.89 20.71 -29.96
CA PRO A 165 19.93 21.62 -30.43
C PRO A 165 19.44 22.41 -31.64
N GLY A 166 19.60 23.74 -31.60
CA GLY A 166 19.25 24.62 -32.71
C GLY A 166 18.41 25.83 -32.32
N VAL A 167 17.88 25.85 -31.10
CA VAL A 167 17.19 27.04 -30.55
C VAL A 167 18.19 27.84 -29.72
N SER A 168 19.12 28.51 -30.42
CA SER A 168 19.79 29.70 -29.86
C SER A 168 18.70 30.61 -29.27
N PRO A 169 18.91 31.28 -28.11
CA PRO A 169 17.89 32.04 -27.40
C PRO A 169 17.01 32.77 -28.39
N VAL A 170 15.77 32.29 -28.48
CA VAL A 170 14.73 32.72 -29.40
C VAL A 170 14.84 34.22 -29.46
N ASP A 171 15.27 34.75 -30.61
CA ASP A 171 15.05 36.15 -30.89
C ASP A 171 13.55 36.33 -30.70
N VAL A 172 13.10 37.00 -29.63
CA VAL A 172 11.67 37.19 -29.34
C VAL A 172 10.97 37.99 -30.45
N SER A 173 11.70 38.33 -31.53
CA SER A 173 11.19 38.74 -32.83
C SER A 173 10.60 37.61 -33.69
N VAL A 174 10.95 36.33 -33.51
CA VAL A 174 10.21 35.22 -34.14
C VAL A 174 8.82 35.12 -33.51
N SER A 175 7.82 35.01 -34.37
CA SER A 175 6.42 35.04 -33.97
C SER A 175 6.14 33.89 -33.00
N PRO A 176 5.28 34.07 -31.98
CA PRO A 176 4.76 32.95 -31.19
C PRO A 176 4.25 31.84 -32.11
N CYS A 177 4.44 30.56 -31.75
CA CYS A 177 4.06 29.39 -32.57
C CYS A 177 4.99 29.08 -33.76
N GLN A 178 6.25 29.52 -33.73
CA GLN A 178 7.23 29.31 -34.81
C GLN A 178 8.43 28.46 -34.41
N THR A 179 8.73 28.33 -33.12
CA THR A 179 9.85 27.49 -32.66
C THR A 179 9.47 26.01 -32.70
N LYS A 180 8.17 25.70 -32.62
CA LYS A 180 7.65 24.32 -32.70
C LYS A 180 8.41 23.33 -31.81
N LEU A 181 8.84 23.81 -30.64
CA LEU A 181 9.23 22.97 -29.50
C LEU A 181 7.97 22.62 -28.69
N GLY A 182 8.09 21.70 -27.74
CA GLY A 182 6.94 21.14 -27.01
C GLY A 182 6.04 22.19 -26.37
N SER A 183 6.59 23.08 -25.53
CA SER A 183 5.82 24.13 -24.86
C SER A 183 5.20 25.16 -25.81
N ASP A 184 5.90 25.53 -26.90
CA ASP A 184 5.37 26.43 -27.93
C ASP A 184 4.19 25.81 -28.68
N ASP A 185 4.31 24.56 -29.12
CA ASP A 185 3.21 23.87 -29.79
C ASP A 185 2.05 23.57 -28.82
N PHE A 186 2.33 23.28 -27.55
CA PHE A 186 1.29 23.14 -26.53
C PHE A 186 0.45 24.41 -26.40
N VAL A 187 1.08 25.57 -26.18
CA VAL A 187 0.37 26.84 -26.04
C VAL A 187 -0.46 27.15 -27.28
N CYS A 188 0.13 26.94 -28.46
CA CYS A 188 -0.43 27.40 -29.73
C CYS A 188 -1.48 26.45 -30.33
N SER A 189 -1.18 25.17 -30.33
CA SER A 189 -1.95 24.15 -31.05
C SER A 189 -2.90 23.36 -30.14
N TRP A 190 -2.73 23.45 -28.80
CA TRP A 190 -3.55 22.72 -27.85
C TRP A 190 -4.25 23.62 -26.81
N LEU A 191 -3.51 24.39 -26.01
CA LEU A 191 -4.07 25.15 -24.89
C LEU A 191 -5.04 26.25 -25.33
N LEU A 192 -4.65 27.05 -26.33
CA LEU A 192 -5.52 28.09 -26.89
C LEU A 192 -6.84 27.51 -27.43
N PRO A 193 -6.82 26.49 -28.32
CA PRO A 193 -8.04 25.79 -28.74
C PRO A 193 -8.84 25.17 -27.59
N PHE A 194 -8.17 24.57 -26.61
CA PHE A 194 -8.80 23.94 -25.46
C PHE A 194 -9.62 24.97 -24.64
N ILE A 195 -9.02 26.11 -24.30
CA ILE A 195 -9.70 27.19 -23.57
C ILE A 195 -10.88 27.74 -24.40
N GLN A 196 -10.67 27.99 -25.69
CA GLN A 196 -11.72 28.54 -26.57
C GLN A 196 -12.92 27.59 -26.72
N SER A 197 -12.66 26.28 -26.81
CA SER A 197 -13.71 25.27 -26.94
C SER A 197 -14.39 24.92 -25.61
N SER A 198 -13.79 25.27 -24.47
CA SER A 198 -14.29 24.94 -23.13
C SER A 198 -15.09 26.07 -22.46
N GLY A 199 -15.63 27.01 -23.24
CA GLY A 199 -16.41 28.14 -22.72
C GLY A 199 -15.59 29.36 -22.31
N GLY A 200 -14.29 29.38 -22.63
CA GLY A 200 -13.38 30.49 -22.35
C GLY A 200 -13.05 30.71 -20.87
N PRO A 201 -12.70 29.67 -20.09
CA PRO A 201 -12.40 29.80 -18.66
C PRO A 201 -11.12 30.62 -18.39
N GLU A 202 -10.98 31.11 -17.16
CA GLU A 202 -9.75 31.78 -16.72
C GLU A 202 -8.59 30.77 -16.64
N PHE A 203 -7.48 31.03 -17.33
CA PHE A 203 -6.23 30.31 -17.08
C PHE A 203 -5.49 30.97 -15.91
N GLN A 204 -5.50 30.33 -14.75
CA GLN A 204 -4.88 30.84 -13.52
C GLN A 204 -3.35 30.90 -13.66
N GLY A 205 -2.75 29.90 -14.31
CA GLY A 205 -1.32 29.81 -14.60
C GLY A 205 -0.79 28.38 -14.59
N ILE A 206 0.49 28.24 -14.95
CA ILE A 206 1.25 26.99 -14.89
C ILE A 206 2.45 27.13 -13.94
N PHE A 207 2.73 26.09 -13.14
CA PHE A 207 4.01 25.91 -12.46
C PHE A 207 4.89 25.03 -13.34
N MET A 208 6.01 25.58 -13.83
CA MET A 208 6.98 24.86 -14.65
C MET A 208 8.11 24.34 -13.76
N LEU A 209 8.24 23.02 -13.65
CA LEU A 209 9.28 22.36 -12.88
C LEU A 209 10.48 22.16 -13.80
N GLU A 210 11.62 22.79 -13.47
CA GLU A 210 12.80 22.82 -14.33
C GLU A 210 14.05 22.66 -13.47
N THR A 211 14.59 21.45 -13.35
CA THR A 211 15.73 21.12 -12.46
C THR A 211 15.45 21.53 -11.01
N ILE A 212 14.88 20.65 -10.18
CA ILE A 212 14.32 21.05 -8.88
C ILE A 212 14.83 20.23 -7.68
N MET A 213 15.92 19.48 -7.83
CA MET A 213 16.42 18.57 -6.78
C MET A 213 17.81 18.93 -6.24
N ASN A 214 18.61 19.76 -6.91
CA ASN A 214 20.00 20.07 -6.57
C ASN A 214 20.13 21.02 -5.36
N TYR A 215 19.65 20.59 -4.20
CA TYR A 215 19.85 21.26 -2.91
C TYR A 215 21.29 21.11 -2.41
N ASP A 216 21.88 22.20 -1.93
CA ASP A 216 23.24 22.22 -1.38
C ASP A 216 23.42 23.37 -0.37
N PRO A 217 23.35 23.10 0.95
CA PRO A 217 23.39 24.15 1.97
C PRO A 217 24.83 24.61 2.31
N ARG A 218 25.85 24.13 1.60
CA ARG A 218 27.23 24.57 1.84
C ARG A 218 27.45 25.98 1.29
N SER A 219 28.26 26.77 1.98
CA SER A 219 28.58 28.13 1.54
C SER A 219 29.33 28.13 0.19
N TYR A 220 29.07 29.13 -0.64
CA TYR A 220 29.74 29.39 -1.92
C TYR A 220 29.61 28.29 -2.98
N VAL A 221 28.47 27.59 -2.98
CA VAL A 221 28.12 26.58 -4.00
C VAL A 221 27.17 27.12 -5.07
N GLN A 222 26.44 28.20 -4.77
CA GLN A 222 25.63 28.93 -5.75
C GLN A 222 26.50 29.96 -6.48
N TYR A 223 26.41 29.95 -7.80
CA TYR A 223 27.01 30.94 -8.68
C TYR A 223 25.91 31.67 -9.42
N PHE A 224 26.20 32.87 -9.89
CA PHE A 224 25.32 33.57 -10.80
C PHE A 224 26.17 34.13 -11.95
N PRO A 225 25.63 34.18 -13.17
CA PRO A 225 26.34 34.77 -14.30
C PRO A 225 26.51 36.28 -14.14
N GLU A 226 27.47 36.84 -14.87
CA GLU A 226 28.07 38.16 -14.65
C GLU A 226 27.07 39.33 -14.54
N ARG A 227 25.90 39.23 -15.19
CA ARG A 227 24.87 40.28 -15.19
C ARG A 227 23.73 40.08 -14.21
N PHE A 228 23.69 38.96 -13.49
CA PHE A 228 22.59 38.67 -12.56
C PHE A 228 22.49 39.72 -11.45
N GLN A 229 23.62 40.13 -10.87
CA GLN A 229 23.65 41.17 -9.82
C GLN A 229 23.07 42.52 -10.26
N VAL A 230 23.14 42.83 -11.57
CA VAL A 230 22.66 44.10 -12.12
C VAL A 230 21.17 44.00 -12.43
N MET A 231 20.72 42.87 -12.95
CA MET A 231 19.32 42.67 -13.33
C MET A 231 18.42 42.34 -12.13
N TYR A 232 18.94 41.58 -11.18
CA TYR A 232 18.19 41.08 -10.02
C TYR A 232 18.96 41.35 -8.71
N PRO A 233 19.21 42.64 -8.38
CA PRO A 233 20.05 43.02 -7.26
C PRO A 233 19.52 42.50 -5.91
N ASN A 234 18.19 42.44 -5.72
CA ASN A 234 17.60 41.94 -4.47
C ASN A 234 17.86 40.45 -4.28
N ALA A 235 17.64 39.63 -5.32
CA ALA A 235 17.91 38.19 -5.26
C ALA A 235 19.40 37.89 -5.07
N TYR A 236 20.28 38.67 -5.71
CA TYR A 236 21.73 38.55 -5.50
C TYR A 236 22.15 38.94 -4.09
N LEU A 237 21.58 39.99 -3.52
CA LEU A 237 21.84 40.43 -2.14
C LEU A 237 21.36 39.40 -1.12
N ASP A 238 20.17 38.81 -1.31
CA ASP A 238 19.66 37.74 -0.45
C ASP A 238 20.57 36.49 -0.50
N SER A 239 20.98 36.10 -1.69
CA SER A 239 21.95 35.00 -1.87
C SER A 239 23.30 35.30 -1.20
N THR A 240 23.78 36.54 -1.30
CA THR A 240 25.02 36.98 -0.64
C THR A 240 24.89 36.95 0.89
N ALA A 241 23.74 37.38 1.42
CA ALA A 241 23.44 37.34 2.85
C ALA A 241 23.42 35.90 3.39
N SER A 242 23.09 34.93 2.55
CA SER A 242 23.11 33.50 2.84
C SER A 242 24.46 32.83 2.50
N ASN A 243 25.56 33.58 2.36
CA ASN A 243 26.87 33.05 1.96
C ASN A 243 26.88 32.24 0.65
N MET A 244 26.02 32.58 -0.31
CA MET A 244 25.89 31.88 -1.60
C MET A 244 25.65 30.38 -1.44
N THR A 245 24.83 29.98 -0.47
CA THR A 245 24.31 28.61 -0.34
C THR A 245 23.32 28.31 -1.47
N GLY A 246 23.17 27.04 -1.81
CA GLY A 246 22.14 26.51 -2.72
C GLY A 246 20.96 25.92 -1.96
N ASP A 247 20.57 26.53 -0.84
CA ASP A 247 19.50 26.07 0.06
C ASP A 247 18.11 26.61 -0.33
N PHE A 248 17.90 26.90 -1.60
CA PHE A 248 16.70 27.57 -2.08
C PHE A 248 16.18 26.99 -3.40
N LEU A 249 14.88 27.17 -3.63
CA LEU A 249 14.23 27.06 -4.92
C LEU A 249 14.00 28.47 -5.49
N MET A 250 14.44 28.71 -6.73
CA MET A 250 14.27 30.00 -7.40
C MET A 250 12.94 30.05 -8.13
N LEU A 251 12.24 31.18 -8.00
CA LEU A 251 10.95 31.46 -8.63
C LEU A 251 11.13 32.54 -9.68
N ILE A 252 11.05 32.19 -10.96
CA ILE A 252 11.14 33.16 -12.06
C ILE A 252 9.76 33.43 -12.63
N HIS A 253 9.31 34.69 -12.57
CA HIS A 253 7.94 35.06 -12.93
C HIS A 253 7.80 36.53 -13.34
N LYS A 254 6.68 36.90 -13.97
CA LYS A 254 6.28 38.28 -14.27
C LYS A 254 5.54 38.93 -13.09
N PRO A 255 5.48 40.27 -13.03
CA PRO A 255 4.81 40.98 -11.93
C PRO A 255 3.33 40.60 -11.72
N ASP A 256 2.58 40.34 -12.80
CA ASP A 256 1.16 39.97 -12.74
C ASP A 256 0.90 38.52 -12.29
N GLU A 257 1.96 37.74 -12.10
CA GLU A 257 1.94 36.36 -11.60
C GLU A 257 2.17 36.31 -10.08
N ALA A 258 2.35 37.45 -9.42
CA ALA A 258 2.50 37.57 -7.97
C ALA A 258 1.43 36.79 -7.15
N PRO A 259 0.16 36.65 -7.57
CA PRO A 259 -0.80 35.80 -6.87
C PRO A 259 -0.40 34.32 -6.81
N LEU A 260 0.20 33.77 -7.87
CA LEU A 260 0.67 32.37 -7.90
C LEU A 260 1.86 32.18 -6.97
N VAL A 261 2.82 33.12 -7.02
CA VAL A 261 4.00 33.13 -6.14
C VAL A 261 3.59 33.25 -4.68
N THR A 262 2.63 34.12 -4.37
CA THR A 262 2.08 34.26 -3.01
C THR A 262 1.40 32.96 -2.54
N ALA A 263 0.67 32.29 -3.43
CA ALA A 263 0.02 31.02 -3.10
C ALA A 263 1.06 29.92 -2.80
N LEU A 264 2.13 29.84 -3.61
CA LEU A 264 3.23 28.90 -3.41
C LEU A 264 4.05 29.22 -2.14
N GLN A 265 4.32 30.50 -1.86
CA GLN A 265 5.01 30.89 -0.63
C GLN A 265 4.22 30.46 0.61
N GLN A 266 2.88 30.61 0.60
CA GLN A 266 2.03 30.22 1.72
C GLN A 266 2.06 28.70 1.99
N THR A 267 2.15 27.88 0.95
CA THR A 267 2.24 26.41 1.10
C THR A 267 3.65 25.98 1.45
N TRP A 268 4.68 26.63 0.91
CA TRP A 268 6.09 26.42 1.26
C TRP A 268 6.38 26.69 2.75
N ASP A 269 5.83 27.77 3.29
CA ASP A 269 5.97 28.11 4.71
C ASP A 269 5.10 27.21 5.62
N GLY A 270 4.04 26.62 5.06
CA GLY A 270 3.08 25.79 5.79
C GLY A 270 3.39 24.29 5.80
N THR A 271 4.22 23.81 4.87
CA THR A 271 4.56 22.37 4.79
C THR A 271 5.51 21.95 5.92
N SER A 272 5.28 20.75 6.44
CA SER A 272 6.16 20.08 7.42
C SER A 272 7.33 19.35 6.77
N LYS A 273 7.41 19.30 5.43
CA LYS A 273 8.48 18.59 4.72
C LYS A 273 9.82 19.32 4.90
N GLU A 274 10.85 18.54 5.21
CA GLU A 274 12.25 18.98 5.32
C GLU A 274 12.85 19.26 3.94
N PRO A 275 13.86 20.15 3.81
CA PRO A 275 14.49 20.91 4.89
C PRO A 275 13.63 22.10 5.33
N ALA A 276 13.37 22.22 6.63
CA ALA A 276 12.58 23.32 7.18
C ALA A 276 13.22 24.71 6.93
N GLY A 277 14.54 24.75 6.78
CA GLY A 277 15.31 25.97 6.49
C GLY A 277 15.42 26.33 5.00
N ALA A 278 14.89 25.51 4.09
CA ALA A 278 14.97 25.79 2.66
C ALA A 278 14.16 27.04 2.29
N ARG A 279 14.72 27.90 1.44
CA ARG A 279 14.15 29.21 1.10
C ARG A 279 13.54 29.24 -0.30
N LEU A 280 12.72 30.25 -0.57
CA LEU A 280 12.32 30.64 -1.92
C LEU A 280 13.05 31.92 -2.32
N LEU A 281 13.66 31.90 -3.51
CA LEU A 281 14.35 33.06 -4.07
C LEU A 281 13.53 33.65 -5.23
N ASP A 282 12.85 34.76 -4.98
CA ASP A 282 12.02 35.46 -5.96
C ASP A 282 12.86 36.24 -6.98
N VAL A 283 12.62 35.96 -8.26
CA VAL A 283 13.18 36.67 -9.43
C VAL A 283 12.04 37.13 -10.34
N THR A 284 11.61 38.37 -10.13
CA THR A 284 10.63 39.01 -11.02
C THR A 284 11.28 39.53 -12.32
N VAL A 285 10.88 39.01 -13.48
CA VAL A 285 11.35 39.45 -14.80
C VAL A 285 10.58 40.66 -15.32
N GLN A 286 11.28 41.66 -15.85
CA GLN A 286 10.62 42.83 -16.47
C GLN A 286 10.36 42.56 -17.96
N ALA A 287 9.10 42.65 -18.36
CA ALA A 287 8.69 42.59 -19.77
C ALA A 287 8.70 44.00 -20.38
N GLU A 288 9.61 44.27 -21.32
CA GLU A 288 9.54 45.46 -22.17
C GLU A 288 8.83 45.09 -23.49
N GLY A 289 7.49 45.19 -23.51
CA GLY A 289 6.69 44.85 -24.69
C GLY A 289 6.64 43.34 -24.97
N ARG A 290 6.89 42.93 -26.23
CA ARG A 290 6.92 41.51 -26.64
C ARG A 290 8.23 40.80 -26.25
N ALA A 291 9.24 41.53 -25.81
CA ALA A 291 10.54 40.98 -25.44
C ALA A 291 10.65 40.88 -23.91
N VAL A 292 10.90 39.67 -23.40
CA VAL A 292 11.22 39.46 -21.98
C VAL A 292 12.73 39.66 -21.80
N SER A 293 13.13 40.91 -21.55
CA SER A 293 14.53 41.27 -21.30
C SER A 293 15.05 40.59 -20.03
N GLY A 294 16.23 39.97 -20.08
CA GLY A 294 16.89 39.35 -18.91
C GLY A 294 16.49 37.91 -18.56
N SER A 295 15.47 37.34 -19.19
CA SER A 295 15.00 35.96 -18.94
C SER A 295 16.02 34.87 -19.31
N TYR A 296 16.99 35.15 -20.17
CA TYR A 296 17.98 34.19 -20.68
C TYR A 296 19.00 33.68 -19.65
N ILE A 297 18.99 34.23 -18.44
CA ILE A 297 20.05 33.98 -17.47
C ILE A 297 19.98 32.57 -16.86
N PHE A 298 18.78 31.98 -16.78
CA PHE A 298 18.56 30.62 -16.28
C PHE A 298 17.68 29.78 -17.19
N GLY A 299 17.43 30.25 -18.42
CA GLY A 299 16.70 29.50 -19.44
C GLY A 299 15.35 28.93 -19.02
N PRO A 300 14.37 29.73 -18.52
CA PRO A 300 12.98 29.27 -18.35
C PRO A 300 12.32 29.15 -19.73
N THR A 301 12.92 28.36 -20.62
CA THR A 301 12.61 28.20 -22.04
C THR A 301 11.16 27.81 -22.23
N ASP A 302 10.64 26.93 -21.38
CA ASP A 302 9.27 26.44 -21.45
C ASP A 302 8.22 27.44 -20.93
N CYS A 303 8.61 28.46 -20.16
CA CYS A 303 7.71 29.58 -19.83
C CYS A 303 7.64 30.66 -20.91
N LEU A 304 8.65 30.77 -21.79
CA LEU A 304 8.70 31.82 -22.81
C LEU A 304 7.45 31.83 -23.72
N PRO A 305 6.94 30.68 -24.23
CA PRO A 305 5.76 30.68 -25.09
C PRO A 305 4.49 31.19 -24.40
N PHE A 306 4.32 30.90 -23.11
CA PHE A 306 3.21 31.41 -22.30
C PHE A 306 3.25 32.94 -22.20
N TRP A 307 4.45 33.47 -21.99
CA TRP A 307 4.70 34.91 -21.88
C TRP A 307 4.67 35.68 -23.20
N ALA A 308 4.87 35.00 -24.34
CA ALA A 308 5.01 35.62 -25.65
C ALA A 308 3.69 35.69 -26.45
N LYS A 309 2.73 34.79 -26.19
CA LYS A 309 1.48 34.70 -26.94
C LYS A 309 0.36 35.50 -26.28
N ALA A 310 -0.46 36.20 -27.07
CA ALA A 310 -1.70 36.83 -26.58
C ALA A 310 -2.90 35.85 -26.67
N PRO A 311 -3.77 35.75 -25.64
CA PRO A 311 -3.62 36.39 -24.33
C PRO A 311 -2.38 35.85 -23.59
N TYR A 312 -1.64 36.74 -22.94
CA TYR A 312 -0.44 36.36 -22.18
C TYR A 312 -0.85 35.42 -21.06
N PHE A 313 -0.37 34.18 -21.13
CA PHE A 313 -0.60 33.20 -20.10
C PHE A 313 0.44 33.34 -18.98
N ARG A 314 0.00 33.05 -17.77
CA ARG A 314 0.83 33.10 -16.57
C ARG A 314 1.66 31.83 -16.45
N CYS A 315 2.96 31.95 -16.21
CA CYS A 315 3.89 30.84 -16.02
C CYS A 315 4.93 31.19 -14.95
N VAL A 316 5.01 30.39 -13.88
CA VAL A 316 6.05 30.51 -12.85
C VAL A 316 7.04 29.38 -13.04
N SER A 317 8.29 29.70 -13.39
CA SER A 317 9.36 28.71 -13.50
C SER A 317 10.01 28.48 -12.14
N LEU A 318 10.09 27.22 -11.75
CA LEU A 318 10.68 26.72 -10.51
C LEU A 318 11.99 26.02 -10.84
N THR A 319 13.10 26.50 -10.30
CA THR A 319 14.42 25.92 -10.60
C THR A 319 15.39 25.97 -9.43
N ASP A 320 16.24 24.96 -9.33
CA ASP A 320 17.42 24.86 -8.48
C ASP A 320 18.66 25.54 -9.08
N THR A 321 18.49 26.27 -10.19
CA THR A 321 19.51 27.00 -10.95
C THR A 321 20.50 26.13 -11.73
N ALA A 322 20.24 24.83 -11.86
CA ALA A 322 20.92 23.94 -12.80
C ALA A 322 22.46 24.08 -12.81
N ASN A 323 23.03 24.45 -13.96
CA ASN A 323 24.47 24.61 -14.21
C ASN A 323 25.15 25.73 -13.40
N TYR A 324 24.42 26.43 -12.54
CA TYR A 324 24.96 27.46 -11.66
C TYR A 324 25.17 27.01 -10.22
N ARG A 325 24.83 25.75 -9.87
CA ARG A 325 24.92 25.27 -8.49
C ARG A 325 25.68 23.95 -8.34
N GLY A 326 26.60 23.92 -7.37
CA GLY A 326 27.24 22.70 -6.89
C GLY A 326 27.81 21.82 -8.00
N THR A 327 27.48 20.52 -7.96
CA THR A 327 27.94 19.51 -8.94
C THR A 327 27.35 19.72 -10.33
N MET A 328 26.14 20.27 -10.43
CA MET A 328 25.48 20.52 -11.72
C MET A 328 26.23 21.53 -12.59
N ARG A 329 27.13 22.34 -12.03
CA ARG A 329 28.07 23.18 -12.81
C ARG A 329 28.94 22.38 -13.78
N GLN A 330 29.18 21.10 -13.48
CA GLN A 330 29.94 20.18 -14.33
C GLN A 330 29.05 19.09 -14.92
N CYS A 331 27.90 18.81 -14.30
CA CYS A 331 27.02 17.71 -14.68
C CYS A 331 25.82 18.10 -15.55
N TYR A 332 25.42 19.37 -15.60
CA TYR A 332 24.38 19.83 -16.52
C TYR A 332 24.75 19.45 -17.96
N HIS A 333 23.84 18.77 -18.67
CA HIS A 333 24.04 18.21 -20.01
C HIS A 333 25.19 17.19 -20.16
N ASN A 334 25.72 16.67 -19.05
CA ASN A 334 26.86 15.76 -19.03
C ASN A 334 26.50 14.42 -18.36
N PRO A 335 27.27 13.33 -18.63
CA PRO A 335 26.94 11.99 -18.12
C PRO A 335 26.87 11.85 -16.59
N CYS A 336 27.38 12.81 -15.82
CA CYS A 336 27.31 12.78 -14.36
C CYS A 336 25.99 13.30 -13.78
N ASP A 337 25.09 13.85 -14.59
CA ASP A 337 23.69 14.04 -14.18
C ASP A 337 22.91 12.72 -14.33
N ASN A 338 23.15 11.84 -13.36
CA ASN A 338 22.66 10.46 -13.33
C ASN A 338 22.22 10.07 -11.91
N VAL A 339 21.83 8.81 -11.72
CA VAL A 339 21.27 8.31 -10.45
C VAL A 339 22.20 8.45 -9.24
N THR A 340 23.52 8.57 -9.45
CA THR A 340 24.48 8.81 -8.36
C THR A 340 24.35 10.21 -7.73
N SER A 341 23.66 11.13 -8.40
CA SER A 341 23.38 12.47 -7.88
C SER A 341 22.26 12.47 -6.82
N ILE A 342 21.52 11.37 -6.69
CA ILE A 342 20.41 11.19 -5.75
C ILE A 342 20.98 10.95 -4.34
N THR A 343 20.66 11.87 -3.43
CA THR A 343 20.98 11.74 -2.00
C THR A 343 19.72 11.95 -1.18
N ASP A 344 19.68 11.45 0.05
CA ASP A 344 18.50 11.61 0.92
C ASP A 344 18.17 13.09 1.19
N GLU A 345 19.20 13.94 1.30
CA GLU A 345 19.04 15.39 1.50
C GLU A 345 18.40 16.07 0.27
N LYS A 346 18.81 15.66 -0.93
CA LYS A 346 18.23 16.16 -2.18
C LYS A 346 16.82 15.62 -2.42
N LEU A 347 16.57 14.35 -2.10
CA LEU A 347 15.23 13.76 -2.19
C LEU A 347 14.25 14.37 -1.19
N THR A 348 14.68 14.68 0.04
CA THR A 348 13.83 15.38 1.00
C THR A 348 13.51 16.79 0.50
N PHE A 349 14.49 17.52 -0.02
CA PHE A 349 14.22 18.81 -0.68
C PHE A 349 13.25 18.67 -1.87
N LEU A 350 13.45 17.69 -2.75
CA LEU A 350 12.53 17.42 -3.87
C LEU A 350 11.11 17.11 -3.36
N ALA A 351 10.98 16.34 -2.28
CA ALA A 351 9.69 16.07 -1.65
C ALA A 351 9.04 17.34 -1.10
N LYS A 352 9.80 18.27 -0.52
CA LYS A 352 9.29 19.59 -0.09
C LYS A 352 8.82 20.44 -1.25
N VAL A 353 9.57 20.48 -2.36
CA VAL A 353 9.17 21.19 -3.58
C VAL A 353 7.87 20.58 -4.12
N THR A 354 7.83 19.25 -4.26
CA THR A 354 6.69 18.49 -4.77
C THR A 354 5.44 18.73 -3.90
N ASP A 355 5.56 18.66 -2.58
CA ASP A 355 4.46 18.92 -1.65
C ASP A 355 3.98 20.38 -1.75
N SER A 356 4.89 21.35 -1.79
CA SER A 356 4.50 22.77 -1.91
C SER A 356 3.72 23.04 -3.20
N VAL A 357 4.14 22.47 -4.33
CA VAL A 357 3.42 22.60 -5.61
C VAL A 357 2.10 21.85 -5.58
N LEU A 358 2.06 20.63 -5.02
CA LEU A 358 0.83 19.86 -4.81
C LEU A 358 -0.20 20.66 -4.00
N GLN A 359 0.16 21.12 -2.80
CA GLN A 359 -0.75 21.86 -1.92
C GLN A 359 -1.26 23.15 -2.59
N THR A 360 -0.40 23.82 -3.36
CA THR A 360 -0.79 25.01 -4.12
C THR A 360 -1.80 24.66 -5.20
N THR A 361 -1.56 23.56 -5.92
CA THR A 361 -2.44 23.07 -6.99
C THR A 361 -3.79 22.61 -6.44
N LEU A 362 -3.81 21.84 -5.35
CA LEU A 362 -5.04 21.42 -4.64
C LEU A 362 -5.90 22.64 -4.25
N ARG A 363 -5.25 23.69 -3.73
CA ARG A 363 -5.92 24.94 -3.34
C ARG A 363 -6.47 25.71 -4.54
N LEU A 364 -5.67 25.88 -5.60
CA LEU A 364 -6.10 26.60 -6.81
C LEU A 364 -7.16 25.84 -7.60
N ALA A 365 -7.17 24.51 -7.53
CA ALA A 365 -8.20 23.65 -8.12
C ALA A 365 -9.47 23.53 -7.25
N GLN A 366 -9.43 24.04 -6.02
CA GLN A 366 -10.47 23.86 -5.00
C GLN A 366 -10.88 22.39 -4.85
N VAL A 367 -9.88 21.54 -4.60
CA VAL A 367 -10.11 20.13 -4.29
C VAL A 367 -10.85 20.00 -2.96
N ASN A 368 -11.85 19.13 -2.91
CA ASN A 368 -12.51 18.77 -1.67
C ASN A 368 -11.70 17.68 -0.98
N MET A 369 -11.01 18.03 0.11
CA MET A 369 -10.14 17.10 0.84
C MET A 369 -10.90 15.92 1.46
N ASP A 370 -12.19 16.09 1.78
CA ASP A 370 -13.05 15.00 2.29
C ASP A 370 -13.34 13.93 1.21
N SER A 371 -13.04 14.22 -0.05
CA SER A 371 -13.25 13.31 -1.18
C SER A 371 -12.03 12.44 -1.52
N CYS A 372 -10.96 12.59 -0.75
CA CYS A 372 -9.70 11.87 -0.92
C CYS A 372 -9.72 10.55 -0.15
N THR A 373 -9.24 9.46 -0.77
CA THR A 373 -9.19 8.13 -0.14
C THR A 373 -7.78 7.52 -0.24
N ALA A 374 -7.33 6.89 0.86
CA ALA A 374 -6.09 6.10 0.90
C ALA A 374 -6.19 4.85 0.02
N ASP A 375 -7.39 4.27 0.00
CA ASP A 375 -7.72 3.06 -0.74
C ASP A 375 -8.30 3.46 -2.10
N ARG A 376 -7.59 3.10 -3.18
CA ARG A 376 -7.99 3.39 -4.57
C ARG A 376 -8.34 2.10 -5.29
N CYS A 377 -9.58 1.70 -5.08
CA CYS A 377 -10.20 0.64 -5.84
C CYS A 377 -11.06 1.20 -6.97
N GLU A 378 -10.54 1.11 -8.19
CA GLU A 378 -11.25 1.50 -9.40
C GLU A 378 -10.98 0.52 -10.55
N ASP A 379 -11.82 0.62 -11.58
CA ASP A 379 -11.68 -0.14 -12.82
C ASP A 379 -10.94 0.72 -13.85
N HIS A 380 -9.92 0.15 -14.45
CA HIS A 380 -9.03 0.76 -15.44
C HIS A 380 -9.44 0.42 -16.88
N HIS A 381 -10.61 -0.19 -17.08
CA HIS A 381 -11.22 -0.43 -18.38
C HIS A 381 -12.73 -0.19 -18.33
N ASP A 382 -13.28 0.48 -19.34
CA ASP A 382 -14.70 0.86 -19.42
C ASP A 382 -15.64 -0.36 -19.44
N GLN A 383 -15.20 -1.47 -20.02
CA GLN A 383 -15.92 -2.75 -20.06
C GLN A 383 -15.76 -3.64 -18.82
N CYS A 384 -15.01 -3.24 -17.79
CA CYS A 384 -14.77 -4.07 -16.60
C CYS A 384 -16.06 -4.59 -15.96
N SER A 385 -17.11 -3.75 -15.91
CA SER A 385 -18.40 -4.12 -15.34
C SER A 385 -19.13 -5.19 -16.17
N GLU A 386 -19.02 -5.16 -17.49
CA GLU A 386 -19.60 -6.16 -18.39
C GLU A 386 -18.83 -7.48 -18.32
N TRP A 387 -17.51 -7.43 -18.29
CA TRP A 387 -16.65 -8.62 -18.18
C TRP A 387 -16.80 -9.30 -16.83
N ALA A 388 -16.87 -8.53 -15.74
CA ALA A 388 -17.19 -9.06 -14.43
C ALA A 388 -18.56 -9.74 -14.41
N ALA A 389 -19.59 -9.12 -15.00
CA ALA A 389 -20.92 -9.72 -15.13
C ALA A 389 -20.93 -10.99 -16.00
N GLN A 390 -19.97 -11.14 -16.93
CA GLN A 390 -19.79 -12.33 -17.77
C GLN A 390 -18.97 -13.43 -17.08
N GLY A 391 -18.49 -13.19 -15.86
CA GLY A 391 -17.71 -14.12 -15.06
C GLY A 391 -16.21 -14.06 -15.32
N GLU A 392 -15.71 -13.04 -16.01
CA GLU A 392 -14.29 -12.90 -16.33
C GLU A 392 -13.42 -12.68 -15.08
N CYS A 393 -13.98 -12.18 -13.97
CA CYS A 393 -13.26 -12.13 -12.69
C CYS A 393 -12.76 -13.49 -12.22
N GLY A 394 -13.43 -14.59 -12.62
CA GLY A 394 -12.99 -15.96 -12.38
C GLY A 394 -12.26 -16.60 -13.56
N ARG A 395 -12.60 -16.26 -14.80
CA ARG A 395 -12.00 -16.88 -16.01
C ARG A 395 -10.71 -16.22 -16.48
N ASN A 396 -10.58 -14.92 -16.26
CA ASN A 396 -9.45 -14.09 -16.66
C ASN A 396 -8.96 -13.27 -15.48
N GLN A 397 -8.84 -13.95 -14.34
CA GLN A 397 -8.59 -13.35 -13.04
C GLN A 397 -7.36 -12.42 -13.05
N GLY A 398 -6.22 -12.80 -13.65
CA GLY A 398 -5.05 -11.92 -13.61
C GLY A 398 -5.22 -10.56 -14.32
N TYR A 399 -5.87 -10.52 -15.50
CA TYR A 399 -6.19 -9.24 -16.14
C TYR A 399 -7.26 -8.48 -15.36
N MET A 400 -8.30 -9.20 -14.90
CA MET A 400 -9.43 -8.60 -14.20
C MET A 400 -9.07 -8.09 -12.80
N LEU A 401 -8.11 -8.71 -12.11
CA LEU A 401 -7.60 -8.25 -10.82
C LEU A 401 -6.57 -7.13 -10.94
N ALA A 402 -5.92 -6.98 -12.11
CA ALA A 402 -5.03 -5.86 -12.36
C ALA A 402 -5.78 -4.63 -12.87
N ALA A 403 -6.71 -4.84 -13.82
CA ALA A 403 -7.41 -3.79 -14.54
C ALA A 403 -8.85 -3.55 -14.10
N CYS A 404 -9.51 -4.50 -13.40
CA CYS A 404 -10.95 -4.43 -13.08
C CYS A 404 -11.23 -4.69 -11.58
N ARG A 405 -10.35 -4.16 -10.71
CA ARG A 405 -10.35 -4.41 -9.26
C ARG A 405 -11.66 -4.06 -8.58
N LYS A 406 -12.33 -3.00 -9.04
CA LYS A 406 -13.61 -2.55 -8.50
C LYS A 406 -14.76 -3.42 -8.97
N SER A 407 -14.79 -3.79 -10.25
CA SER A 407 -15.78 -4.69 -10.82
C SER A 407 -15.63 -6.14 -10.32
N CYS A 408 -14.45 -6.52 -9.84
CA CYS A 408 -14.17 -7.86 -9.28
C CYS A 408 -14.10 -7.92 -7.75
N ASP A 409 -14.44 -6.85 -7.04
CA ASP A 409 -14.44 -6.78 -5.56
C ASP A 409 -13.07 -7.11 -4.90
N THR A 410 -11.95 -6.78 -5.53
CA THR A 410 -10.59 -7.14 -5.04
C THR A 410 -9.76 -5.94 -4.59
N CYS A 411 -10.46 -4.88 -4.19
CA CYS A 411 -9.92 -3.61 -3.71
C CYS A 411 -8.85 -3.70 -2.61
N ALA A 412 -8.84 -4.76 -1.81
CA ALA A 412 -8.01 -4.89 -0.61
C ALA A 412 -6.67 -5.64 -0.82
N GLN A 413 -6.26 -5.94 -2.06
CA GLN A 413 -5.07 -6.74 -2.34
C GLN A 413 -3.97 -5.92 -3.05
N GLU A 414 -2.81 -5.73 -2.41
CA GLU A 414 -1.56 -5.38 -3.11
C GLU A 414 -1.00 -6.65 -3.78
N PHE A 415 -0.74 -6.56 -5.09
CA PHE A 415 -0.27 -7.71 -5.88
C PHE A 415 0.97 -7.31 -6.70
N CYS A 416 2.12 -7.92 -6.38
CA CYS A 416 3.36 -7.86 -7.14
C CYS A 416 3.69 -9.27 -7.65
N ALA A 417 3.43 -9.54 -8.93
CA ALA A 417 3.74 -10.81 -9.57
C ALA A 417 3.85 -10.66 -11.09
N ASP A 418 4.36 -11.71 -11.73
CA ASP A 418 4.32 -11.89 -13.17
C ASP A 418 3.03 -12.59 -13.61
N TYR A 419 2.42 -12.08 -14.68
CA TYR A 419 1.19 -12.58 -15.26
C TYR A 419 1.42 -13.73 -16.26
N TYR A 420 2.58 -13.82 -16.91
CA TYR A 420 2.93 -14.93 -17.81
C TYR A 420 4.15 -15.72 -17.31
N HIS A 421 4.12 -17.04 -17.44
CA HIS A 421 5.24 -17.91 -17.03
C HIS A 421 6.57 -17.64 -17.76
N ARG A 422 6.52 -17.01 -18.94
CA ARG A 422 7.71 -16.62 -19.72
C ARG A 422 8.23 -15.24 -19.37
N CYS A 423 7.72 -14.60 -18.31
CA CYS A 423 8.16 -13.27 -17.95
C CYS A 423 9.66 -13.22 -17.62
N GLU A 424 10.22 -14.27 -17.01
CA GLU A 424 11.68 -14.38 -16.82
C GLU A 424 12.43 -14.52 -18.14
N ASP A 425 11.93 -15.35 -19.07
CA ASP A 425 12.53 -15.52 -20.39
C ASP A 425 12.48 -14.21 -21.19
N TRP A 426 11.34 -13.53 -21.19
CA TRP A 426 11.17 -12.23 -21.85
C TRP A 426 12.03 -11.15 -21.19
N ALA A 427 12.13 -11.15 -19.86
CA ALA A 427 13.02 -10.25 -19.16
C ALA A 427 14.49 -10.53 -19.51
N ALA A 428 14.89 -11.79 -19.57
CA ALA A 428 16.23 -12.23 -19.95
C ALA A 428 16.54 -11.93 -21.44
N ASP A 429 15.53 -12.00 -22.31
CA ASP A 429 15.60 -11.62 -23.72
C ASP A 429 15.58 -10.09 -23.92
N GLY A 430 15.47 -9.31 -22.84
CA GLY A 430 15.52 -7.85 -22.86
C GLY A 430 14.19 -7.17 -23.20
N GLU A 431 13.06 -7.86 -23.08
CA GLU A 431 11.71 -7.29 -23.29
C GLU A 431 11.35 -6.28 -22.21
N CYS A 432 11.96 -6.32 -21.01
CA CYS A 432 11.77 -5.27 -20.01
C CYS A 432 12.22 -3.90 -20.52
N ASP A 433 13.25 -3.88 -21.39
CA ASP A 433 13.77 -2.67 -22.02
C ASP A 433 13.15 -2.42 -23.40
N SER A 434 12.84 -3.50 -24.14
CA SER A 434 12.35 -3.44 -25.53
C SER A 434 10.84 -3.28 -25.64
N ASN A 435 10.08 -3.78 -24.66
CA ASN A 435 8.63 -3.73 -24.57
C ASN A 435 8.15 -3.44 -23.13
N PRO A 436 8.61 -2.33 -22.53
CA PRO A 436 8.35 -2.00 -21.12
C PRO A 436 6.87 -1.86 -20.83
N ARG A 437 6.04 -1.41 -21.77
CA ARG A 437 4.59 -1.26 -21.55
C ARG A 437 3.88 -2.59 -21.27
N TYR A 438 4.21 -3.63 -22.04
CA TYR A 438 3.61 -4.94 -21.86
C TYR A 438 4.19 -5.62 -20.61
N MET A 439 5.50 -5.47 -20.41
CA MET A 439 6.23 -6.10 -19.34
C MET A 439 5.96 -5.46 -17.96
N MET A 440 5.76 -4.15 -17.87
CA MET A 440 5.44 -3.45 -16.61
C MET A 440 3.99 -3.64 -16.16
N VAL A 441 3.16 -4.29 -16.97
CA VAL A 441 1.79 -4.69 -16.62
C VAL A 441 1.70 -6.20 -16.44
N SER A 442 2.39 -6.96 -17.29
CA SER A 442 2.29 -8.42 -17.35
C SER A 442 3.46 -9.15 -16.70
N CYS A 443 4.57 -8.49 -16.38
CA CYS A 443 5.83 -9.11 -15.96
C CYS A 443 6.58 -8.22 -14.95
N ARG A 444 5.82 -7.63 -14.02
CA ARG A 444 6.30 -6.62 -13.08
C ARG A 444 7.40 -7.15 -12.15
N LEU A 445 7.31 -8.42 -11.76
CA LEU A 445 8.27 -9.03 -10.85
C LEU A 445 9.56 -9.39 -11.62
N SER A 446 9.45 -10.04 -12.79
CA SER A 446 10.58 -10.40 -13.66
C SER A 446 11.35 -9.19 -14.17
N CYS A 447 10.70 -8.03 -14.32
CA CYS A 447 11.36 -6.78 -14.68
C CYS A 447 11.84 -5.95 -13.49
N ASN A 448 11.82 -6.49 -12.27
CA ASN A 448 12.18 -5.79 -11.03
C ASN A 448 11.42 -4.47 -10.82
N ALA A 449 10.18 -4.38 -11.31
CA ALA A 449 9.33 -3.20 -11.19
C ALA A 449 8.57 -3.13 -9.85
N CYS A 450 8.62 -4.20 -9.06
CA CYS A 450 8.11 -4.29 -7.70
C CYS A 450 8.81 -5.41 -6.93
N GLU A 451 8.76 -5.36 -5.60
CA GLU A 451 9.30 -6.40 -4.73
C GLU A 451 8.19 -7.38 -4.31
N ALA A 452 8.46 -8.68 -4.39
CA ALA A 452 7.52 -9.69 -3.93
C ALA A 452 7.24 -9.55 -2.42
N PRO A 453 6.00 -9.75 -1.95
CA PRO A 453 5.71 -9.72 -0.52
C PRO A 453 6.53 -10.76 0.24
N THR A 454 7.14 -10.34 1.34
CA THR A 454 7.93 -11.22 2.20
C THR A 454 7.00 -12.16 2.97
N SER A 455 6.92 -13.42 2.53
CA SER A 455 6.18 -14.49 3.21
C SER A 455 7.12 -15.30 4.13
N PRO A 456 6.62 -15.92 5.22
CA PRO A 456 7.44 -16.57 6.24
C PRO A 456 8.26 -17.72 5.64
N THR A 457 9.51 -17.80 6.11
CA THR A 457 10.55 -18.80 5.79
C THR A 457 10.11 -19.95 4.89
N GLY A 458 10.41 -19.83 3.60
CA GLY A 458 10.53 -20.94 2.66
C GLY A 458 9.26 -21.37 1.92
N CYS A 459 8.07 -20.88 2.28
CA CYS A 459 6.85 -21.24 1.52
C CYS A 459 6.52 -20.19 0.45
N LYS A 460 6.46 -20.63 -0.81
CA LYS A 460 6.00 -19.84 -1.95
C LYS A 460 5.36 -20.75 -2.99
N ASP A 461 4.53 -20.16 -3.83
CA ASP A 461 4.24 -20.75 -5.13
C ASP A 461 5.39 -20.36 -6.06
N ASP A 462 6.03 -21.34 -6.68
CA ASP A 462 7.05 -21.14 -7.71
C ASP A 462 6.43 -20.78 -9.07
N ASN A 463 5.10 -20.79 -9.18
CA ASN A 463 4.38 -20.38 -10.38
C ASN A 463 3.12 -19.55 -10.04
N ALA A 464 2.93 -18.43 -10.73
CA ALA A 464 1.77 -17.57 -10.53
C ALA A 464 0.41 -18.23 -10.87
N LEU A 465 0.41 -19.33 -11.62
CA LEU A 465 -0.79 -20.12 -11.95
C LEU A 465 -1.13 -21.18 -10.91
N CYS A 466 -0.29 -21.36 -9.89
CA CYS A 466 -0.53 -22.27 -8.80
C CYS A 466 -1.93 -22.14 -8.17
N PRO A 467 -2.48 -20.92 -7.93
CA PRO A 467 -3.83 -20.79 -7.39
C PRO A 467 -4.92 -21.30 -8.33
N ALA A 468 -4.73 -21.10 -9.64
CA ALA A 468 -5.67 -21.53 -10.67
C ALA A 468 -5.65 -23.05 -10.85
N TRP A 469 -4.45 -23.64 -10.97
CA TRP A 469 -4.28 -25.09 -11.05
C TRP A 469 -4.77 -25.79 -9.77
N ALA A 470 -4.51 -25.20 -8.60
CA ALA A 470 -5.07 -25.69 -7.35
C ALA A 470 -6.61 -25.65 -7.34
N ALA A 471 -7.22 -24.56 -7.83
CA ALA A 471 -8.67 -24.45 -7.97
C ALA A 471 -9.27 -25.42 -8.99
N ASP A 472 -8.50 -25.80 -10.02
CA ASP A 472 -8.86 -26.80 -11.03
C ASP A 472 -8.66 -28.25 -10.55
N GLY A 473 -8.17 -28.46 -9.32
CA GLY A 473 -7.97 -29.79 -8.72
C GLY A 473 -6.63 -30.43 -9.06
N GLU A 474 -5.67 -29.68 -9.61
CA GLU A 474 -4.33 -30.19 -9.95
C GLU A 474 -3.52 -30.60 -8.73
N CYS A 475 -3.86 -30.07 -7.55
CA CYS A 475 -3.27 -30.56 -6.30
C CYS A 475 -3.57 -32.04 -6.04
N GLU A 476 -4.70 -32.55 -6.55
CA GLU A 476 -5.09 -33.96 -6.48
C GLU A 476 -4.70 -34.76 -7.73
N THR A 477 -4.72 -34.14 -8.92
CA THR A 477 -4.44 -34.85 -10.20
C THR A 477 -2.97 -34.82 -10.63
N ASN A 478 -2.19 -33.85 -10.17
CA ASN A 478 -0.74 -33.73 -10.41
C ASN A 478 0.05 -33.40 -9.12
N PRO A 479 -0.09 -34.22 -8.07
CA PRO A 479 0.39 -33.88 -6.73
C PRO A 479 1.91 -33.76 -6.64
N THR A 480 2.67 -34.52 -7.43
CA THR A 480 4.14 -34.49 -7.40
C THR A 480 4.72 -33.13 -7.78
N TRP A 481 4.16 -32.48 -8.80
CA TRP A 481 4.66 -31.18 -9.23
C TRP A 481 3.97 -30.05 -8.46
N MET A 482 2.66 -30.17 -8.25
CA MET A 482 1.86 -29.15 -7.59
C MET A 482 2.22 -28.99 -6.11
N LEU A 483 2.49 -30.07 -5.37
CA LEU A 483 2.81 -29.95 -3.95
C LEU A 483 4.22 -29.41 -3.69
N ASP A 484 5.13 -29.49 -4.67
CA ASP A 484 6.51 -29.00 -4.56
C ASP A 484 6.67 -27.59 -5.16
N SER A 485 5.99 -27.28 -6.28
CA SER A 485 6.06 -25.97 -6.96
C SER A 485 4.89 -25.04 -6.65
N CYS A 486 3.79 -25.53 -6.09
CA CYS A 486 2.59 -24.73 -5.78
C CYS A 486 2.21 -24.85 -4.30
N GLN A 487 3.21 -24.65 -3.43
CA GLN A 487 3.11 -25.00 -2.02
C GLN A 487 2.07 -24.18 -1.26
N LEU A 488 1.90 -22.92 -1.64
CA LEU A 488 0.99 -22.00 -0.98
C LEU A 488 -0.44 -22.22 -1.49
N SER A 489 -0.60 -22.43 -2.79
CA SER A 489 -1.88 -22.68 -3.44
C SER A 489 -2.47 -24.06 -3.15
N CYS A 490 -1.64 -25.11 -3.08
CA CYS A 490 -2.09 -26.44 -2.68
C CYS A 490 -2.14 -26.64 -1.17
N GLY A 491 -1.78 -25.62 -0.38
CA GLY A 491 -1.67 -25.71 1.07
C GLY A 491 -0.62 -26.72 1.54
N SER A 492 0.36 -27.09 0.71
CA SER A 492 1.48 -27.94 1.15
C SER A 492 2.59 -27.18 1.86
N CYS A 493 2.44 -25.87 2.10
CA CYS A 493 3.29 -25.13 3.03
C CYS A 493 3.54 -25.96 4.29
N ALA A 494 4.78 -26.06 4.72
CA ALA A 494 5.13 -26.69 5.98
C ALA A 494 4.44 -25.92 7.13
N VAL A 495 3.28 -26.41 7.55
CA VAL A 495 2.64 -25.97 8.79
C VAL A 495 3.45 -26.58 9.93
N GLU A 496 3.98 -25.75 10.83
CA GLU A 496 4.55 -26.25 12.09
C GLU A 496 3.43 -26.92 12.89
N CYS A 497 3.36 -28.25 12.78
CA CYS A 497 2.37 -29.06 13.46
C CYS A 497 2.91 -29.57 14.79
N LYS A 498 2.00 -29.73 15.77
CA LYS A 498 2.34 -30.37 17.04
C LYS A 498 2.82 -31.81 16.79
N PRO A 499 3.74 -32.35 17.61
CA PRO A 499 4.10 -33.77 17.58
C PRO A 499 2.89 -34.70 17.50
N GLY A 500 2.96 -35.72 16.63
CA GLY A 500 1.83 -36.58 16.29
C GLY A 500 0.89 -36.03 15.21
N PHE A 501 1.18 -34.85 14.66
CA PHE A 501 0.49 -34.26 13.52
C PHE A 501 1.49 -33.84 12.44
N LYS A 502 1.08 -33.91 11.17
CA LYS A 502 1.86 -33.46 10.02
C LYS A 502 1.00 -32.57 9.12
N GLY A 503 1.60 -31.54 8.55
CA GLY A 503 0.95 -30.72 7.53
C GLY A 503 0.58 -31.61 6.33
N PHE A 504 -0.72 -31.75 6.07
CA PHE A 504 -1.26 -32.51 4.96
C PHE A 504 -2.47 -31.77 4.42
N ARG A 505 -2.42 -31.34 3.14
CA ARG A 505 -3.47 -30.54 2.46
C ARG A 505 -3.87 -29.26 3.23
N GLY A 506 -2.88 -28.49 3.69
CA GLY A 506 -3.10 -27.20 4.33
C GLY A 506 -3.56 -27.26 5.78
N LYS A 507 -3.60 -28.45 6.38
CA LYS A 507 -4.04 -28.65 7.77
C LYS A 507 -3.08 -29.57 8.50
N CYS A 508 -2.98 -29.38 9.83
CA CYS A 508 -2.30 -30.34 10.69
C CYS A 508 -3.23 -31.54 10.87
N GLU A 509 -2.93 -32.62 10.15
CA GLU A 509 -3.65 -33.89 10.25
C GLU A 509 -2.89 -34.83 11.18
N ALA A 510 -3.62 -35.63 11.95
CA ALA A 510 -3.00 -36.61 12.84
C ALA A 510 -2.21 -37.64 12.00
N SER A 511 -0.99 -37.95 12.45
CA SER A 511 -0.07 -38.82 11.73
C SER A 511 0.44 -39.95 12.62
N ARG A 512 0.45 -41.18 12.10
CA ARG A 512 1.30 -42.24 12.62
C ARG A 512 2.74 -41.98 12.20
N VAL A 513 3.68 -42.10 13.14
CA VAL A 513 5.09 -41.82 12.88
C VAL A 513 5.92 -43.09 13.05
N TYR A 514 6.62 -43.46 11.98
CA TYR A 514 7.60 -44.56 12.02
C TYR A 514 9.00 -44.01 11.84
N LYS A 515 9.98 -44.68 12.45
CA LYS A 515 11.39 -44.39 12.26
C LYS A 515 11.93 -45.26 11.12
N LEU A 516 12.38 -44.63 10.04
CA LEU A 516 13.13 -45.29 8.97
C LEU A 516 14.63 -45.02 9.16
N SER A 517 15.43 -46.08 9.27
CA SER A 517 16.89 -46.00 9.29
C SER A 517 17.45 -46.56 7.98
N ILE A 518 18.21 -45.75 7.23
CA ILE A 518 18.87 -46.17 5.99
C ILE A 518 20.38 -45.99 6.08
N ARG A 519 21.15 -46.90 5.47
CA ARG A 519 22.62 -46.80 5.37
C ARG A 519 23.06 -46.37 3.97
N LEU A 520 23.92 -45.36 3.89
CA LEU A 520 24.54 -44.90 2.63
C LEU A 520 25.91 -45.57 2.43
N LYS A 521 26.14 -46.19 1.27
CA LYS A 521 27.38 -46.93 0.93
C LYS A 521 28.56 -46.04 0.55
N SER A 522 28.29 -44.93 -0.14
CA SER A 522 29.32 -44.10 -0.79
C SER A 522 29.82 -42.90 0.03
N ARG A 523 29.34 -42.71 1.27
CA ARG A 523 29.66 -41.51 2.08
C ARG A 523 30.27 -41.83 3.45
N PRO A 524 31.44 -41.25 3.80
CA PRO A 524 32.02 -41.36 5.12
C PRO A 524 31.29 -40.45 6.11
N PHE A 525 31.17 -40.88 7.37
CA PHE A 525 30.56 -40.07 8.43
C PHE A 525 31.54 -39.00 8.93
N SER A 526 31.15 -37.72 8.89
CA SER A 526 31.93 -36.59 9.41
C SER A 526 31.40 -36.12 10.77
N ASP A 527 32.21 -35.38 11.53
CA ASP A 527 31.75 -34.73 12.78
C ASP A 527 30.78 -33.57 12.53
N ASP A 528 30.75 -32.99 11.34
CA ASP A 528 29.82 -31.92 10.99
C ASP A 528 28.40 -32.44 10.78
N LEU A 529 28.24 -33.72 10.43
CA LEU A 529 26.95 -34.41 10.43
C LEU A 529 26.33 -34.62 11.84
N LYS A 530 27.08 -34.34 12.92
CA LYS A 530 26.51 -34.26 14.28
C LYS A 530 25.84 -32.91 14.56
N LYS A 531 26.13 -31.88 13.76
CA LYS A 531 25.67 -30.51 13.97
C LYS A 531 24.57 -30.22 12.96
N ASN A 532 23.32 -30.15 13.43
CA ASN A 532 22.14 -29.95 12.58
C ASN A 532 22.11 -28.61 11.79
N GLN A 533 23.00 -27.67 12.08
CA GLN A 533 23.15 -26.39 11.37
C GLN A 533 24.38 -26.35 10.45
N SER A 534 25.19 -27.41 10.39
CA SER A 534 26.33 -27.42 9.47
C SER A 534 25.84 -27.46 8.02
N THR A 535 26.59 -26.83 7.12
CA THR A 535 26.30 -26.86 5.68
C THR A 535 26.26 -28.28 5.15
N GLU A 536 27.13 -29.17 5.65
CA GLU A 536 27.15 -30.59 5.28
C GLU A 536 25.90 -31.33 5.76
N TYR A 537 25.44 -31.08 7.00
CA TYR A 537 24.20 -31.66 7.52
C TYR A 537 23.00 -31.20 6.71
N VAL A 538 22.86 -29.88 6.48
CA VAL A 538 21.70 -29.30 5.77
C VAL A 538 21.62 -29.82 4.34
N ALA A 539 22.75 -29.85 3.62
CA ALA A 539 22.79 -30.36 2.25
C ALA A 539 22.44 -31.86 2.19
N LEU A 540 23.03 -32.69 3.06
CA LEU A 540 22.74 -34.12 3.07
C LEU A 540 21.32 -34.43 3.57
N ALA A 541 20.81 -33.66 4.53
CA ALA A 541 19.45 -33.78 5.03
C ALA A 541 18.41 -33.53 3.94
N ALA A 542 18.60 -32.49 3.12
CA ALA A 542 17.74 -32.21 1.97
C ALA A 542 17.80 -33.36 0.97
N GLU A 543 19.00 -33.76 0.53
CA GLU A 543 19.20 -34.83 -0.44
C GLU A 543 18.55 -36.17 -0.02
N VAL A 544 18.76 -36.56 1.25
CA VAL A 544 18.19 -37.80 1.82
C VAL A 544 16.67 -37.70 1.98
N THR A 545 16.17 -36.55 2.44
CA THR A 545 14.73 -36.35 2.63
C THR A 545 14.01 -36.40 1.29
N ASP A 546 14.49 -35.68 0.28
CA ASP A 546 13.88 -35.63 -1.05
C ASP A 546 13.84 -37.03 -1.70
N THR A 547 14.95 -37.76 -1.63
CA THR A 547 15.02 -39.11 -2.19
C THR A 547 14.04 -40.07 -1.50
N VAL A 548 13.93 -40.01 -0.17
CA VAL A 548 12.99 -40.87 0.57
C VAL A 548 11.54 -40.48 0.28
N GLN A 549 11.25 -39.18 0.19
CA GLN A 549 9.92 -38.70 -0.17
C GLN A 549 9.51 -39.18 -1.57
N ASP A 550 10.41 -39.10 -2.55
CA ASP A 550 10.17 -39.61 -3.90
C ASP A 550 9.84 -41.11 -3.90
N LEU A 551 10.60 -41.92 -3.14
CA LEU A 551 10.39 -43.36 -3.07
C LEU A 551 9.00 -43.70 -2.51
N PHE A 552 8.56 -43.02 -1.44
CA PHE A 552 7.22 -43.24 -0.91
C PHE A 552 6.11 -42.66 -1.81
N ARG A 553 6.35 -41.54 -2.50
CA ARG A 553 5.38 -40.93 -3.44
C ARG A 553 5.09 -41.81 -4.66
N ILE A 554 6.03 -42.68 -5.07
CA ILE A 554 5.80 -43.66 -6.15
C ILE A 554 5.37 -45.04 -5.64
N SER A 555 5.31 -45.25 -4.32
CA SER A 555 4.90 -46.51 -3.72
C SER A 555 3.38 -46.66 -3.66
N ASN A 556 2.92 -47.85 -3.29
CA ASN A 556 1.49 -48.17 -3.11
C ASN A 556 0.81 -47.43 -1.93
N ILE A 557 1.58 -46.78 -1.04
CA ILE A 557 1.05 -46.00 0.09
C ILE A 557 1.07 -44.48 -0.16
N SER A 558 1.31 -44.04 -1.39
CA SER A 558 1.45 -42.62 -1.75
C SER A 558 0.26 -41.76 -1.34
N GLU A 559 -0.97 -42.30 -1.38
CA GLU A 559 -2.20 -41.57 -0.98
C GLU A 559 -2.28 -41.28 0.52
N VAL A 560 -1.65 -42.12 1.35
CA VAL A 560 -1.67 -42.01 2.82
C VAL A 560 -0.34 -41.51 3.39
N PHE A 561 0.70 -41.40 2.57
CA PHE A 561 2.00 -40.85 2.94
C PHE A 561 1.94 -39.33 3.06
N GLN A 562 2.28 -38.81 4.23
CA GLN A 562 2.22 -37.37 4.54
C GLN A 562 3.59 -36.68 4.48
N GLY A 563 4.68 -37.43 4.36
CA GLY A 563 6.03 -36.90 4.20
C GLY A 563 7.07 -37.58 5.08
N ALA A 564 8.34 -37.29 4.81
CA ALA A 564 9.47 -37.76 5.60
C ALA A 564 10.26 -36.57 6.16
N THR A 565 10.95 -36.75 7.30
CA THR A 565 11.75 -35.69 7.91
C THR A 565 12.97 -36.27 8.59
N ILE A 566 14.15 -35.71 8.33
CA ILE A 566 15.39 -36.18 8.93
C ILE A 566 15.34 -36.04 10.47
N LEU A 567 15.69 -37.11 11.19
CA LEU A 567 15.96 -37.07 12.63
C LEU A 567 17.42 -36.74 12.89
N GLY A 568 18.32 -37.28 12.06
CA GLY A 568 19.74 -37.00 12.11
C GLY A 568 20.57 -38.12 11.52
N PHE A 569 21.89 -37.97 11.64
CA PHE A 569 22.87 -38.91 11.10
C PHE A 569 23.70 -39.53 12.21
N ARG A 570 24.08 -40.80 12.05
CA ARG A 570 24.93 -41.52 13.00
C ARG A 570 25.99 -42.38 12.29
N ALA A 571 27.06 -42.68 13.02
CA ALA A 571 28.25 -43.33 12.50
C ALA A 571 28.05 -44.83 12.23
N GLY A 572 28.48 -45.30 11.05
CA GLY A 572 28.42 -46.71 10.64
C GLY A 572 28.39 -46.90 9.11
N SER A 573 29.23 -46.18 8.36
CA SER A 573 28.82 -45.48 7.11
C SER A 573 27.69 -44.48 7.43
N VAL A 574 27.38 -43.48 6.61
CA VAL A 574 26.34 -42.53 7.03
C VAL A 574 24.99 -43.26 7.17
N ILE A 575 24.51 -43.42 8.40
CA ILE A 575 23.18 -43.94 8.71
C ILE A 575 22.29 -42.75 8.95
N ALA A 576 21.26 -42.59 8.11
CA ALA A 576 20.25 -41.55 8.24
C ALA A 576 19.03 -42.14 8.95
N ASP A 577 18.63 -41.51 10.05
CA ASP A 577 17.38 -41.81 10.73
C ASP A 577 16.34 -40.76 10.30
N LEU A 578 15.15 -41.18 9.89
CA LEU A 578 14.06 -40.32 9.42
C LEU A 578 12.76 -40.65 10.17
N LYS A 579 11.91 -39.64 10.35
CA LYS A 579 10.48 -39.80 10.62
C LYS A 579 9.76 -40.01 9.30
N VAL A 580 8.91 -41.01 9.23
CA VAL A 580 7.99 -41.28 8.12
C VAL A 580 6.58 -41.07 8.66
N HIS A 581 5.83 -40.14 8.09
CA HIS A 581 4.49 -39.78 8.52
C HIS A 581 3.43 -40.44 7.62
N ILE A 582 2.56 -41.23 8.23
CA ILE A 582 1.42 -41.88 7.57
C ILE A 582 0.13 -41.35 8.19
N LEU A 583 -0.90 -41.09 7.40
CA LEU A 583 -2.18 -40.59 7.88
C LEU A 583 -2.75 -41.50 9.00
N GLN A 584 -3.16 -40.92 10.13
CA GLN A 584 -3.59 -41.71 11.31
C GLN A 584 -4.78 -42.64 11.03
N SER A 585 -5.66 -42.26 10.09
CA SER A 585 -6.84 -43.04 9.68
C SER A 585 -6.52 -44.19 8.71
N ALA A 586 -5.29 -44.30 8.24
CA ALA A 586 -4.84 -45.37 7.35
C ALA A 586 -4.88 -46.73 8.07
N GLU A 587 -5.18 -47.81 7.35
CA GLU A 587 -5.12 -49.18 7.90
C GLU A 587 -3.67 -49.71 7.91
N GLU A 588 -2.81 -49.10 7.09
CA GLU A 588 -1.40 -49.41 6.90
C GLU A 588 -0.60 -49.22 8.20
N GLY A 589 0.08 -50.29 8.59
CA GLY A 589 0.96 -50.37 9.74
C GLY A 589 2.43 -50.31 9.35
N GLN A 590 3.30 -50.72 10.28
CA GLN A 590 4.75 -50.78 10.07
C GLN A 590 5.14 -51.69 8.91
N ASP A 591 4.47 -52.84 8.74
CA ASP A 591 4.79 -53.85 7.72
C ASP A 591 4.51 -53.34 6.30
N GLU A 592 3.44 -52.56 6.12
CA GLU A 592 3.10 -51.94 4.84
C GLU A 592 4.09 -50.85 4.46
N VAL A 593 4.59 -50.07 5.42
CA VAL A 593 5.66 -49.07 5.19
C VAL A 593 6.96 -49.76 4.77
N ILE A 594 7.30 -50.90 5.39
CA ILE A 594 8.45 -51.72 5.00
C ILE A 594 8.30 -52.21 3.55
N ALA A 595 7.15 -52.80 3.23
CA ALA A 595 6.87 -53.33 1.90
C ALA A 595 6.94 -52.23 0.82
N ALA A 596 6.29 -51.09 1.08
CA ALA A 596 6.26 -49.95 0.18
C ALA A 596 7.67 -49.39 -0.12
N PHE A 597 8.49 -49.23 0.92
CA PHE A 597 9.85 -48.73 0.76
C PHE A 597 10.75 -49.72 0.03
N SER A 598 10.64 -51.02 0.36
CA SER A 598 11.39 -52.09 -0.30
C SER A 598 11.09 -52.17 -1.79
N GLU A 599 9.81 -52.15 -2.17
CA GLU A 599 9.38 -52.24 -3.57
C GLU A 599 9.82 -51.00 -4.37
N ALA A 600 9.66 -49.80 -3.80
CA ALA A 600 10.06 -48.55 -4.43
C ALA A 600 11.58 -48.49 -4.68
N LEU A 601 12.38 -49.00 -3.74
CA LEU A 601 13.83 -49.09 -3.86
C LEU A 601 14.28 -50.07 -4.96
N GLU A 602 13.61 -51.21 -5.10
CA GLU A 602 13.90 -52.17 -6.18
C GLU A 602 13.57 -51.59 -7.56
N TYR A 603 12.49 -50.80 -7.65
CA TYR A 603 12.06 -50.15 -8.87
C TYR A 603 13.03 -49.06 -9.34
N LYS A 604 13.53 -48.21 -8.43
CA LYS A 604 14.61 -47.24 -8.73
C LYS A 604 15.97 -47.93 -8.64
N ASN A 605 16.29 -48.75 -9.64
CA ASN A 605 17.59 -49.43 -9.75
C ASN A 605 18.74 -48.39 -9.89
N GLY A 606 19.33 -47.99 -8.75
CA GLY A 606 20.38 -46.96 -8.67
C GLY A 606 19.84 -45.55 -8.39
N THR A 607 19.33 -45.33 -7.18
CA THR A 607 19.15 -43.96 -6.63
C THR A 607 20.49 -43.21 -6.60
N GLU A 608 20.47 -41.90 -6.80
CA GLU A 608 21.67 -41.04 -6.75
C GLU A 608 22.38 -41.12 -5.38
N LEU A 609 21.58 -41.34 -4.32
CA LEU A 609 22.05 -41.86 -3.04
C LEU A 609 22.27 -43.37 -3.16
N ASP A 610 23.52 -43.82 -3.07
CA ASP A 610 23.91 -45.24 -3.05
C ASP A 610 23.44 -45.91 -1.73
N ILE A 611 22.13 -46.14 -1.60
CA ILE A 611 21.48 -46.72 -0.43
C ILE A 611 21.78 -48.22 -0.37
N ASP A 612 22.12 -48.72 0.82
CA ASP A 612 22.28 -50.15 1.04
C ASP A 612 20.93 -50.86 1.16
N LEU A 613 20.48 -51.43 0.03
CA LEU A 613 19.24 -52.19 -0.10
C LEU A 613 19.08 -53.33 0.93
N ASN A 614 20.16 -53.83 1.52
CA ASN A 614 20.11 -54.89 2.54
C ASN A 614 20.15 -54.37 3.98
N LEU A 615 20.29 -53.06 4.20
CA LEU A 615 20.51 -52.43 5.50
C LEU A 615 19.64 -51.19 5.69
N PHE A 616 18.33 -51.33 5.47
CA PHE A 616 17.34 -50.41 6.02
C PHE A 616 16.48 -51.10 7.08
N ASP A 617 15.92 -50.32 8.00
CA ASP A 617 15.04 -50.79 9.07
C ASP A 617 13.92 -49.78 9.29
N VAL A 618 12.69 -50.26 9.52
CA VAL A 618 11.55 -49.42 9.87
C VAL A 618 11.03 -49.90 11.21
N THR A 619 11.02 -49.02 12.20
CA THR A 619 10.51 -49.33 13.54
C THR A 619 9.51 -48.28 14.00
N ASP A 620 8.74 -48.63 15.01
CA ASP A 620 7.97 -47.64 15.78
C ASP A 620 8.91 -46.53 16.32
N LEU A 621 8.48 -45.27 16.22
CA LEU A 621 9.21 -44.16 16.81
C LEU A 621 8.76 -43.97 18.26
N ASP A 622 9.65 -44.20 19.22
CA ASP A 622 9.34 -43.89 20.62
C ASP A 622 9.36 -42.38 20.88
N GLU A 623 8.21 -41.70 20.78
CA GLU A 623 8.14 -40.25 21.02
C GLU A 623 8.37 -39.86 22.49
N CYS A 624 8.28 -40.81 23.41
CA CYS A 624 8.57 -40.59 24.81
C CYS A 624 10.08 -40.69 25.14
N SER A 625 10.90 -41.14 24.18
CA SER A 625 12.35 -41.28 24.36
C SER A 625 13.09 -39.94 24.50
N ALA A 626 12.53 -38.86 23.96
CA ALA A 626 13.12 -37.53 24.05
C ALA A 626 12.04 -36.42 24.13
N PRO A 627 12.23 -35.35 24.93
CA PRO A 627 11.23 -34.29 25.11
C PRO A 627 10.83 -33.54 23.84
N GLU A 628 11.72 -33.45 22.86
CA GLU A 628 11.48 -32.79 21.57
C GLU A 628 10.60 -33.61 20.61
N LEU A 629 10.33 -34.88 20.93
CA LEU A 629 9.54 -35.78 20.11
C LEU A 629 8.06 -35.81 20.52
N ASN A 630 7.69 -35.23 21.66
CA ASN A 630 6.33 -35.16 22.17
C ASN A 630 6.00 -33.76 22.72
N ASP A 631 4.72 -33.45 22.88
CA ASP A 631 4.23 -32.17 23.41
C ASP A 631 3.58 -32.32 24.80
N CYS A 632 3.95 -33.36 25.55
CA CYS A 632 3.36 -33.63 26.85
C CYS A 632 3.74 -32.57 27.86
N SER A 633 2.81 -32.22 28.74
CA SER A 633 3.14 -31.33 29.86
C SER A 633 4.29 -31.93 30.67
N GLU A 634 5.21 -31.11 31.16
CA GLU A 634 6.24 -31.55 32.11
C GLU A 634 5.64 -32.22 33.38
N LYS A 635 4.38 -31.90 33.67
CA LYS A 635 3.58 -32.45 34.79
C LYS A 635 2.75 -33.69 34.39
N ALA A 636 2.92 -34.20 33.17
CA ALA A 636 2.30 -35.41 32.67
C ALA A 636 3.30 -36.58 32.60
N SER A 637 2.77 -37.78 32.43
CA SER A 637 3.51 -38.99 32.07
C SER A 637 3.25 -39.29 30.59
N CYS A 638 4.31 -39.56 29.84
CA CYS A 638 4.24 -39.98 28.44
C CYS A 638 4.24 -41.52 28.35
N THR A 639 3.38 -42.08 27.52
CA THR A 639 3.33 -43.52 27.22
C THR A 639 3.37 -43.72 25.71
N ASN A 640 4.42 -44.37 25.21
CA ASN A 640 4.58 -44.68 23.81
C ASN A 640 3.55 -45.73 23.35
N THR A 641 3.04 -45.58 22.15
CA THR A 641 2.10 -46.51 21.50
C THR A 641 2.55 -46.74 20.05
N VAL A 642 2.06 -47.78 19.39
CA VAL A 642 2.50 -48.04 18.01
C VAL A 642 2.03 -46.91 17.08
N GLY A 643 2.99 -46.24 16.47
CA GLY A 643 2.84 -45.09 15.57
C GLY A 643 2.47 -43.79 16.28
N SER A 644 2.38 -43.73 17.61
CA SER A 644 1.90 -42.52 18.31
C SER A 644 2.23 -42.55 19.81
N PHE A 645 1.77 -41.57 20.57
CA PHE A 645 1.95 -41.53 22.03
C PHE A 645 0.75 -40.94 22.74
N SER A 646 0.61 -41.28 24.02
CA SER A 646 -0.46 -40.77 24.88
C SER A 646 0.12 -40.13 26.15
N CYS A 647 -0.54 -39.08 26.66
CA CYS A 647 -0.12 -38.46 27.91
C CYS A 647 -1.23 -38.31 28.92
N GLN A 648 -0.82 -38.39 30.17
CA GLN A 648 -1.70 -38.38 31.32
C GLN A 648 -1.12 -37.50 32.41
N CYS A 649 -1.90 -36.55 32.92
CA CYS A 649 -1.47 -35.72 34.05
C CYS A 649 -1.10 -36.60 35.25
N ARG A 650 0.04 -36.31 35.89
CA ARG A 650 0.48 -37.02 37.10
C ARG A 650 -0.49 -36.72 38.25
N GLY A 651 -0.60 -37.63 39.21
CA GLY A 651 -1.49 -37.48 40.37
C GLY A 651 -1.29 -36.15 41.10
N GLY A 652 -2.40 -35.45 41.39
CA GLY A 652 -2.40 -34.11 42.00
C GLY A 652 -2.58 -32.95 41.02
N TYR A 653 -2.56 -33.22 39.71
CA TYR A 653 -2.89 -32.27 38.66
C TYR A 653 -4.21 -32.66 37.98
N GLU A 654 -5.02 -31.66 37.65
CA GLU A 654 -6.24 -31.79 36.86
C GLU A 654 -5.94 -31.46 35.40
N ASP A 655 -6.46 -32.30 34.50
CA ASP A 655 -6.34 -32.10 33.07
C ASP A 655 -7.35 -31.05 32.60
N GLN A 656 -6.85 -29.94 32.06
CA GLN A 656 -7.64 -28.87 31.47
C GLN A 656 -7.50 -28.79 29.95
N SER A 657 -7.06 -29.86 29.29
CA SER A 657 -6.94 -29.93 27.83
C SER A 657 -8.28 -29.78 27.06
N ALA A 658 -9.42 -29.46 27.69
CA ALA A 658 -10.73 -29.33 27.03
C ALA A 658 -11.36 -27.93 27.13
N ALA A 659 -10.95 -27.03 26.23
CA ALA A 659 -11.76 -25.90 25.74
C ALA A 659 -11.45 -25.50 24.27
N GLY A 660 -10.45 -26.12 23.61
CA GLY A 660 -9.99 -25.70 22.27
C GLY A 660 -9.48 -26.81 21.33
N GLY A 661 -9.71 -28.10 21.63
CA GLY A 661 -9.36 -29.21 20.72
C GLY A 661 -8.05 -29.95 20.98
N ASP A 662 -7.40 -29.75 22.14
CA ASP A 662 -6.14 -30.44 22.48
C ASP A 662 -6.36 -31.81 23.14
N SER A 663 -5.41 -32.74 22.92
CA SER A 663 -5.42 -34.10 23.52
C SER A 663 -5.13 -34.07 25.04
N PRO A 664 -5.54 -35.10 25.80
CA PRO A 664 -5.29 -35.19 27.25
C PRO A 664 -3.81 -35.08 27.66
N GLY A 665 -3.55 -34.58 28.86
CA GLY A 665 -2.21 -34.51 29.47
C GLY A 665 -1.29 -33.41 28.91
N ARG A 666 -1.84 -32.46 28.14
CA ARG A 666 -1.11 -31.31 27.58
C ARG A 666 -1.20 -30.08 28.48
N VAL A 667 -2.32 -29.93 29.20
CA VAL A 667 -2.52 -28.85 30.17
C VAL A 667 -2.82 -29.43 31.55
N CYS A 668 -1.78 -29.64 32.35
CA CYS A 668 -1.89 -30.17 33.71
C CYS A 668 -1.75 -29.06 34.74
N VAL A 669 -2.85 -28.68 35.39
CA VAL A 669 -2.89 -27.60 36.37
C VAL A 669 -3.22 -28.12 37.77
N VAL A 670 -2.83 -27.37 38.80
CA VAL A 670 -3.27 -27.67 40.17
C VAL A 670 -4.74 -27.24 40.30
N PRO A 671 -5.64 -28.10 40.82
CA PRO A 671 -7.06 -27.74 40.93
C PRO A 671 -7.24 -26.49 41.81
N THR A 672 -7.73 -25.40 41.22
CA THR A 672 -8.04 -24.16 41.95
C THR A 672 -9.50 -24.18 42.39
N GLY A 673 -9.75 -24.49 43.66
CA GLY A 673 -11.11 -24.46 44.21
C GLY A 673 -11.69 -23.04 44.21
N LYS A 674 -12.54 -22.69 43.24
CA LYS A 674 -13.35 -21.47 43.24
C LYS A 674 -14.81 -21.75 42.91
N SER A 675 -15.65 -21.98 43.94
CA SER A 675 -17.10 -21.70 43.88
C SER A 675 -17.77 -21.97 45.24
N LYS A 676 -17.58 -21.04 46.20
CA LYS A 676 -18.51 -20.85 47.33
C LYS A 676 -18.80 -19.37 47.58
N ALA A 677 -17.81 -18.49 47.41
CA ALA A 677 -17.97 -17.05 47.64
C ALA A 677 -18.90 -16.34 46.62
N VAL A 678 -18.88 -16.75 45.35
CA VAL A 678 -19.68 -16.12 44.28
C VAL A 678 -21.19 -16.40 44.48
N TRP A 679 -21.56 -17.63 44.81
CA TRP A 679 -22.95 -18.00 45.09
C TRP A 679 -23.51 -17.34 46.36
N ILE A 680 -22.67 -17.14 47.39
CA ILE A 680 -23.08 -16.42 48.61
C ILE A 680 -23.38 -14.95 48.30
N ALA A 681 -22.58 -14.30 47.44
CA ALA A 681 -22.81 -12.90 47.06
C ALA A 681 -24.11 -12.71 46.27
N VAL A 682 -24.40 -13.62 45.32
CA VAL A 682 -25.65 -13.60 44.54
C VAL A 682 -26.87 -13.85 45.43
N ALA A 683 -26.79 -14.83 46.34
CA ALA A 683 -27.88 -15.12 47.27
C ALA A 683 -28.17 -13.93 48.21
N CYS A 684 -27.14 -13.28 48.75
CA CYS A 684 -27.30 -12.08 49.58
C CYS A 684 -27.91 -10.91 48.80
N GLY A 685 -27.53 -10.72 47.53
CA GLY A 685 -28.08 -9.68 46.66
C GLY A 685 -29.57 -9.85 46.37
N VAL A 686 -30.00 -11.09 46.06
CA VAL A 686 -31.42 -11.41 45.83
C VAL A 686 -32.25 -11.22 47.10
N LEU A 687 -31.71 -11.62 48.26
CA LEU A 687 -32.40 -11.52 49.54
C LEU A 687 -32.59 -10.05 49.97
N LEU A 688 -31.59 -9.20 49.74
CA LEU A 688 -31.70 -7.75 49.92
C LEU A 688 -32.76 -7.12 49.00
N ALA A 689 -32.80 -7.52 47.73
CA ALA A 689 -33.81 -7.03 46.79
C ALA A 689 -35.23 -7.43 47.22
N CYS A 690 -35.44 -8.67 47.67
CA CYS A 690 -36.72 -9.13 48.20
C CYS A 690 -37.15 -8.37 49.46
N ILE A 691 -36.21 -8.06 50.37
CA ILE A 691 -36.51 -7.26 51.57
C ILE A 691 -36.92 -5.84 51.17
N VAL A 692 -36.20 -5.20 50.25
CA VAL A 692 -36.54 -3.84 49.78
C VAL A 692 -37.93 -3.81 49.15
N VAL A 693 -38.24 -4.76 48.27
CA VAL A 693 -39.58 -4.89 47.66
C VAL A 693 -40.65 -5.13 48.74
N GLY A 694 -40.37 -6.00 49.71
CA GLY A 694 -41.26 -6.27 50.84
C GLY A 694 -41.55 -5.02 51.68
N VAL A 695 -40.52 -4.22 52.00
CA VAL A 695 -40.67 -2.96 52.75
C VAL A 695 -41.48 -1.93 51.95
N VAL A 696 -41.25 -1.82 50.63
CA VAL A 696 -42.01 -0.92 49.76
C VAL A 696 -43.48 -1.33 49.69
N VAL A 697 -43.77 -2.62 49.53
CA VAL A 697 -45.14 -3.14 49.52
C VAL A 697 -45.80 -2.95 50.89
N TYR A 698 -45.08 -3.19 51.98
CA TYR A 698 -45.58 -2.98 53.34
C TYR A 698 -45.91 -1.52 53.61
N LYS A 699 -45.04 -0.58 53.23
CA LYS A 699 -45.31 0.86 53.34
C LYS A 699 -46.51 1.30 52.49
N ARG A 700 -46.65 0.79 51.26
CA ARG A 700 -47.82 1.04 50.42
C ARG A 700 -49.12 0.50 51.03
N LYS A 701 -49.07 -0.66 51.68
CA LYS A 701 -50.23 -1.25 52.37
C LYS A 701 -50.61 -0.43 53.62
N GLN A 702 -49.63 0.05 54.37
CA GLN A 702 -49.84 0.97 55.50
C GLN A 702 -50.50 2.27 55.05
N GLN A 703 -50.03 2.90 53.96
CA GLN A 703 -50.65 4.10 53.40
C GLN A 703 -52.12 3.87 52.98
N LYS A 704 -52.41 2.76 52.29
CA LYS A 704 -53.80 2.42 51.93
C LYS A 704 -54.71 2.09 53.12
N SER A 705 -54.15 1.57 54.21
CA SER A 705 -54.91 1.29 55.44
C SER A 705 -55.24 2.58 56.19
N ALA A 706 -54.30 3.53 56.25
CA ALA A 706 -54.53 4.86 56.82
C ALA A 706 -55.55 5.68 56.01
N GLU A 707 -55.53 5.59 54.68
CA GLU A 707 -56.55 6.21 53.82
C GLU A 707 -57.95 5.60 54.04
N ARG A 708 -58.04 4.28 54.24
CA ARG A 708 -59.33 3.61 54.54
C ARG A 708 -59.92 3.99 55.90
N GLU A 709 -59.09 4.17 56.93
CA GLU A 709 -59.56 4.62 58.25
C GLU A 709 -60.02 6.10 58.23
N ALA A 710 -59.38 6.96 57.43
CA ALA A 710 -59.80 8.35 57.26
C ALA A 710 -61.18 8.49 56.57
N ILE A 711 -61.50 7.61 55.61
CA ILE A 711 -62.80 7.59 54.92
C ILE A 711 -63.92 7.09 55.85
N ILE A 712 -63.65 6.09 56.68
CA ILE A 712 -64.64 5.52 57.63
C ILE A 712 -64.97 6.49 58.78
N GLN A 713 -64.04 7.40 59.12
CA GLN A 713 -64.29 8.46 60.11
C GLN A 713 -65.11 9.63 59.53
N GLY A 714 -65.01 9.92 58.23
CA GLY A 714 -65.77 10.97 57.54
C GLY A 714 -67.23 10.59 57.24
N ASP A 715 -67.51 9.33 56.94
CA ASP A 715 -68.88 8.86 56.61
C ASP A 715 -69.78 8.64 57.84
N LYS A 716 -69.24 8.72 59.07
CA LYS A 716 -70.03 8.55 60.31
C LYS A 716 -70.71 9.82 60.82
N GLU A 717 -70.36 11.01 60.32
CA GLU A 717 -70.99 12.28 60.73
C GLU A 717 -72.09 12.76 59.76
N ALA A 718 -72.24 12.15 58.58
CA ALA A 718 -73.15 12.63 57.52
C ALA A 718 -74.51 11.89 57.42
N ILE A 719 -74.80 10.91 58.29
CA ILE A 719 -76.02 10.07 58.21
C ILE A 719 -76.95 10.29 59.41
N ILE A 720 -77.32 11.54 59.73
CA ILE A 720 -78.53 11.84 60.51
C ILE A 720 -79.08 13.19 60.06
N GLN A 721 -79.95 13.20 59.04
CA GLN A 721 -81.11 14.08 58.85
C GLN A 721 -81.49 14.16 57.37
N GLU A 722 -82.61 13.56 57.00
CA GLU A 722 -83.82 14.23 56.46
C GLU A 722 -84.69 13.29 55.60
N PRO A 723 -86.02 13.55 55.52
CA PRO A 723 -87.03 12.58 55.14
C PRO A 723 -87.62 12.76 53.73
N PHE A 724 -88.33 11.71 53.35
CA PHE A 724 -89.08 11.37 52.14
C PHE A 724 -90.19 12.36 51.74
N ASP A 725 -90.33 12.66 50.44
CA ASP A 725 -91.65 12.84 49.77
C ASP A 725 -91.55 12.68 48.24
N GLU A 726 -92.57 12.05 47.62
CA GLU A 726 -92.72 11.79 46.18
C GLU A 726 -94.05 12.38 45.67
N THR A 727 -94.02 13.08 44.53
CA THR A 727 -95.20 13.21 43.64
C THR A 727 -94.80 13.17 42.15
N HIS A 728 -95.39 12.22 41.41
CA HIS A 728 -95.41 11.92 39.96
C HIS A 728 -96.13 13.01 39.10
N PRO A 729 -96.24 12.96 37.72
CA PRO A 729 -96.25 11.82 36.77
C PRO A 729 -95.67 11.98 35.32
N SER A 730 -95.68 10.85 34.57
CA SER A 730 -95.43 10.57 33.11
C SER A 730 -96.37 11.30 32.11
N PRO A 731 -96.33 11.14 30.73
CA PRO A 731 -95.78 10.03 29.90
C PRO A 731 -95.23 10.30 28.46
N ALA A 732 -94.86 9.20 27.76
CA ALA A 732 -94.82 8.91 26.29
C ALA A 732 -93.42 8.63 25.67
N ARG A 733 -93.12 7.36 25.27
CA ARG A 733 -93.06 6.75 23.90
C ARG A 733 -92.05 7.43 22.94
N SER A 734 -91.16 6.78 22.15
CA SER A 734 -91.07 5.41 21.59
C SER A 734 -89.73 5.19 20.82
N THR A 735 -89.03 4.05 21.08
CA THR A 735 -88.27 3.08 20.19
C THR A 735 -87.36 3.51 19.00
N PRO A 736 -86.47 2.64 18.43
CA PRO A 736 -85.78 1.43 18.95
C PRO A 736 -84.28 1.24 18.53
N ILE A 737 -83.54 0.53 19.39
CA ILE A 737 -82.66 -0.66 19.19
C ILE A 737 -81.84 -0.84 17.87
N GLN A 738 -80.51 -0.92 18.03
CA GLN A 738 -79.70 -2.07 17.57
C GLN A 738 -78.55 -2.37 18.56
N LEU A 739 -78.58 -3.58 19.12
CA LEU A 739 -77.40 -4.33 19.58
C LEU A 739 -76.60 -4.76 18.35
N GLY A 740 -75.27 -4.91 18.36
CA GLY A 740 -74.33 -4.88 19.47
C GLY A 740 -73.19 -5.85 19.17
N ARG A 741 -72.10 -5.65 19.92
CA ARG A 741 -71.11 -6.65 20.36
C ARG A 741 -70.25 -7.33 19.29
N MET A 742 -68.99 -7.64 19.55
CA MET A 742 -68.09 -7.38 20.68
C MET A 742 -66.70 -7.75 20.14
N SER A 743 -65.72 -6.91 20.47
CA SER A 743 -64.36 -7.35 20.82
C SER A 743 -64.34 -7.84 22.25
#